data_AF-A0A7X3P2F2-F1
#
_entry.id   AF-A0A7X3P2F2-F1
#
_cell.length_a   1.000
_cell.length_b   1.000
_cell.length_c   1.000
_cell.angle_alpha   90.00
_cell.angle_beta   90.00
_cell.angle_gamma   90.00
#
_symmetry.space_group_name_H-M   'P 1'
#
loop_
_entity.id
_entity.type
_entity.pdbx_description
1 polymer ?
#
loop_
_entity_poly.entity_id
_entity_poly.type
_entity_poly.pdbx_seq_one_letter_code
_entity_poly.pdbx_strand_id
1 'polypeptide(L)'
;MENRQSEKRISAYVPNLDASFDDLQKQLAAFIQAEREQLKARILKGENGFSACKIHAAMWDTVIQKVYEAASFQVRNEYQKQIDVLKQLPDIVISDLETELEEWMPDIALYGVGSYGRNELCYFSDVDVVYTSSVDLEDIYDESTLELVRWFYDFFDSLHSVIPGFEFSFIYRPLTDIAQWNYQDMAALIDMRFIAGNASLTERFRKEIYAGKSDISLVLDLLKSKADAFEASEDTIYLNQPNVKTGRGGLRTLQYALWICGLPDFTSIPELYERYDDEQLIPSLDFTFKVRNLLHVLADAPHDDLTYHPEKGDELQAQIARVLGFADETEEGRYAFMAAYYAMAKYLHFKAELLIRKMLANGIPVSEVLAVRTEMLYCIDNNFGELDANELFTLFTYFQQYDFEIDASLATFISRYVHAFDWHSFQHRMAELINMPGDVEKTLTRLHRLNILSHLGEGGELFEKAMMTRSERSLDPYTVGKHTLVAIGHLDEIRRTEPSSPFGAGGGFGSPIAPSPTSELEELNTAFRSLSDSAPLYMALFLHDIDKPDPTHPATGAEKAERIAPEFGFNAQQTDDICFLIREHLTMIALARYHHWDESTISEFCKKVNSLERLTALYLLTYCDSKANGSQNFSHVVKHNLKSLYEVVRTRFVGQEETQWGAFAPVEEFQQFLHHMPISYRISVSPEEIAMHIKMTSQVSEAVSTETGTTPSTGIIQFVDRPGFTELHLCSPSRIGKLHTVSGLFFANGIDVRDARVYTKQDTNIELEIYRLVHQPLHHRGEPMPLDEELKRDLDFDIRGLLAEEMTLEQVFERHYVNLAETWQVDDVSVETARNYSEIVVVGEEKVGFLHYFSGILAKLGLNVEMCKCSGLGGQAIDRFYVQPVADPKAVHADIMAALEKE
;
A
#
# COMPACT_ATOMS: atom_id res chain seq x y z
N MET A 1 -27.54 19.62 36.04
CA MET A 1 -27.47 19.76 37.52
C MET A 1 -26.12 19.25 38.03
N GLU A 2 -25.62 18.14 37.48
CA GLU A 2 -24.29 17.58 37.79
C GLU A 2 -23.12 18.50 37.36
N ASN A 3 -23.11 19.10 36.16
CA ASN A 3 -22.05 20.07 35.76
C ASN A 3 -21.89 21.21 36.78
N ARG A 4 -22.99 21.84 37.23
CA ARG A 4 -22.96 22.90 38.25
C ARG A 4 -22.45 22.41 39.62
N GLN A 5 -22.52 21.11 39.91
CA GLN A 5 -21.95 20.55 41.12
C GLN A 5 -20.46 20.24 40.93
N SER A 6 -20.05 19.71 39.77
CA SER A 6 -18.65 19.48 39.41
C SER A 6 -17.87 20.80 39.29
N GLU A 7 -18.43 21.84 38.67
CA GLU A 7 -17.87 23.21 38.61
C GLU A 7 -17.60 23.79 40.01
N LYS A 8 -18.51 23.57 40.97
CA LYS A 8 -18.30 24.00 42.35
C LYS A 8 -17.19 23.21 43.04
N ARG A 9 -17.05 21.91 42.73
CA ARG A 9 -15.98 21.07 43.27
C ARG A 9 -14.63 21.45 42.67
N ILE A 10 -14.50 21.58 41.34
CA ILE A 10 -13.23 21.95 40.70
C ILE A 10 -12.75 23.34 41.16
N SER A 11 -13.67 24.28 41.39
CA SER A 11 -13.33 25.63 41.87
C SER A 11 -12.77 25.63 43.30
N ALA A 12 -13.03 24.57 44.09
CA ALA A 12 -12.41 24.39 45.39
C ALA A 12 -10.98 23.83 45.30
N TYR A 13 -10.67 23.09 44.22
CA TYR A 13 -9.33 22.55 43.94
C TYR A 13 -8.45 23.57 43.22
N VAL A 14 -9.02 24.33 42.28
CA VAL A 14 -8.37 25.39 41.50
C VAL A 14 -9.04 26.74 41.81
N PRO A 15 -8.70 27.36 42.95
CA PRO A 15 -9.30 28.62 43.38
C PRO A 15 -8.72 29.85 42.65
N ASN A 16 -7.54 29.71 42.03
CA ASN A 16 -6.82 30.79 41.35
C ASN A 16 -6.38 30.34 39.95
N LEU A 17 -6.70 31.14 38.92
CA LEU A 17 -6.26 30.91 37.54
C LEU A 17 -4.80 31.34 37.30
N ASP A 18 -4.23 32.15 38.21
CA ASP A 18 -2.81 32.56 38.20
C ASP A 18 -1.89 31.54 38.90
N ALA A 19 -2.35 30.30 39.09
CA ALA A 19 -1.50 29.24 39.62
C ALA A 19 -0.36 28.92 38.64
N SER A 20 0.80 28.53 39.17
CA SER A 20 1.89 28.02 38.33
C SER A 20 1.46 26.76 37.56
N PHE A 21 2.08 26.48 36.42
CA PHE A 21 1.77 25.29 35.60
C PHE A 21 1.82 23.99 36.43
N ASP A 22 2.87 23.81 37.24
CA ASP A 22 3.05 22.65 38.14
C ASP A 22 1.98 22.58 39.25
N ASP A 23 1.58 23.72 39.81
CA ASP A 23 0.56 23.76 40.87
C ASP A 23 -0.82 23.43 40.30
N LEU A 24 -1.13 23.96 39.11
CA LEU A 24 -2.37 23.67 38.39
C LEU A 24 -2.46 22.18 38.01
N GLN A 25 -1.37 21.61 37.50
CA GLN A 25 -1.27 20.19 37.18
C GLN A 25 -1.56 19.32 38.41
N LYS A 26 -0.93 19.61 39.56
CA LYS A 26 -1.16 18.88 40.81
C LYS A 26 -2.59 19.00 41.31
N GLN A 27 -3.17 20.21 41.28
CA GLN A 27 -4.54 20.46 41.72
C GLN A 27 -5.56 19.71 40.86
N LEU A 28 -5.39 19.75 39.54
CA LEU A 28 -6.28 19.06 38.60
C LEU A 28 -6.10 17.54 38.65
N ALA A 29 -4.88 17.03 38.76
CA ALA A 29 -4.64 15.60 38.93
C ALA A 29 -5.32 15.07 40.21
N ALA A 30 -5.23 15.80 41.32
CA ALA A 30 -5.90 15.43 42.57
C ALA A 30 -7.43 15.46 42.45
N PHE A 31 -7.99 16.43 41.72
CA PHE A 31 -9.42 16.50 41.42
C PHE A 31 -9.88 15.31 40.57
N ILE A 32 -9.19 15.05 39.46
CA ILE A 32 -9.51 13.96 38.53
C ILE A 32 -9.45 12.61 39.25
N GLN A 33 -8.42 12.37 40.06
CA GLN A 33 -8.31 11.13 40.83
C GLN A 33 -9.47 10.96 41.82
N ALA A 34 -9.85 12.02 42.54
CA ALA A 34 -10.96 11.98 43.50
C ALA A 34 -12.31 11.71 42.82
N GLU A 35 -12.58 12.32 41.68
CA GLU A 35 -13.82 12.10 40.91
C GLU A 35 -13.86 10.71 40.27
N ARG A 36 -12.73 10.23 39.73
CA ARG A 36 -12.61 8.85 39.20
C ARG A 36 -12.86 7.81 40.29
N GLU A 37 -12.31 7.97 41.49
CA GLU A 37 -12.58 7.04 42.60
C GLU A 37 -14.06 7.02 43.02
N GLN A 38 -14.73 8.19 43.02
CA GLN A 38 -16.17 8.25 43.26
C GLN A 38 -16.97 7.53 42.16
N LEU A 39 -16.59 7.74 40.90
CA LEU A 39 -17.22 7.07 39.75
C LEU A 39 -17.01 5.55 39.82
N LYS A 40 -15.79 5.10 40.13
CA LYS A 40 -15.44 3.67 40.33
C LYS A 40 -16.35 3.04 41.40
N ALA A 41 -16.53 3.72 42.53
CA ALA A 41 -17.40 3.26 43.60
C ALA A 41 -18.89 3.21 43.22
N ARG A 42 -19.36 4.08 42.33
CA ARG A 42 -20.74 4.04 41.78
C ARG A 42 -20.90 2.87 40.81
N ILE A 43 -19.95 2.68 39.88
CA ILE A 43 -19.95 1.58 38.91
C ILE A 43 -20.01 0.23 39.64
N LEU A 44 -19.17 0.03 40.67
CA LEU A 44 -19.16 -1.21 41.48
C LEU A 44 -20.45 -1.45 42.28
N LYS A 45 -21.32 -0.44 42.43
CA LYS A 45 -22.65 -0.56 43.05
C LYS A 45 -23.76 -0.80 42.02
N GLY A 46 -23.42 -1.00 40.75
CA GLY A 46 -24.39 -1.23 39.68
C GLY A 46 -25.07 0.04 39.17
N GLU A 47 -24.36 1.17 39.15
CA GLU A 47 -24.83 2.43 38.55
C GLU A 47 -25.38 2.23 37.13
N ASN A 48 -26.33 3.07 36.72
CA ASN A 48 -26.82 3.08 35.35
C ASN A 48 -25.66 3.35 34.35
N GLY A 49 -25.64 2.66 33.20
CA GLY A 49 -24.52 2.71 32.27
C GLY A 49 -24.39 4.08 31.61
N PHE A 50 -25.49 4.62 31.10
CA PHE A 50 -25.53 5.99 30.57
C PHE A 50 -25.22 7.03 31.64
N SER A 51 -25.74 6.84 32.86
CA SER A 51 -25.44 7.71 34.02
C SER A 51 -23.94 7.78 34.27
N ALA A 52 -23.27 6.63 34.42
CA ALA A 52 -21.82 6.56 34.64
C ALA A 52 -21.03 7.26 33.52
N CYS A 53 -21.40 7.03 32.26
CA CYS A 53 -20.78 7.68 31.10
C CYS A 53 -20.97 9.21 31.09
N LYS A 54 -22.19 9.70 31.40
CA LYS A 54 -22.50 11.13 31.46
C LYS A 54 -21.75 11.84 32.58
N ILE A 55 -21.64 11.21 33.75
CA ILE A 55 -20.88 11.73 34.89
C ILE A 55 -19.40 11.87 34.50
N HIS A 56 -18.85 10.87 33.82
CA HIS A 56 -17.46 10.88 33.39
C HIS A 56 -17.19 11.97 32.35
N ALA A 57 -18.07 12.09 31.34
CA ALA A 57 -17.98 13.16 30.34
C ALA A 57 -18.10 14.56 30.98
N ALA A 58 -19.05 14.76 31.89
CA ALA A 58 -19.25 16.02 32.61
C ALA A 58 -18.03 16.43 33.47
N MET A 59 -17.34 15.45 34.06
CA MET A 59 -16.08 15.69 34.77
C MET A 59 -15.02 16.25 33.80
N TRP A 60 -14.83 15.63 32.64
CA TRP A 60 -13.86 16.09 31.64
C TRP A 60 -14.23 17.42 31.00
N ASP A 61 -15.52 17.70 30.76
CA ASP A 61 -15.99 19.02 30.31
C ASP A 61 -15.50 20.10 31.27
N THR A 62 -15.67 19.84 32.57
CA THR A 62 -15.28 20.77 33.63
C THR A 62 -13.76 20.97 33.67
N VAL A 63 -12.98 19.90 33.51
CA VAL A 63 -11.52 19.96 33.46
C VAL A 63 -11.05 20.75 32.24
N ILE A 64 -11.51 20.40 31.04
CA ILE A 64 -11.11 21.05 29.78
C ILE A 64 -11.46 22.54 29.79
N GLN A 65 -12.67 22.90 30.24
CA GLN A 65 -13.06 24.30 30.40
C GLN A 65 -12.14 25.03 31.37
N LYS A 66 -11.80 24.41 32.50
CA LYS A 66 -10.92 25.03 33.50
C LYS A 66 -9.50 25.22 33.00
N VAL A 67 -8.97 24.25 32.25
CA VAL A 67 -7.66 24.34 31.61
C VAL A 67 -7.67 25.44 30.55
N TYR A 68 -8.71 25.51 29.71
CA TYR A 68 -8.88 26.56 28.71
C TYR A 68 -8.93 27.97 29.34
N GLU A 69 -9.68 28.14 30.44
CA GLU A 69 -9.74 29.38 31.21
C GLU A 69 -8.37 29.78 31.77
N ALA A 70 -7.65 28.83 32.37
CA ALA A 70 -6.32 29.07 32.93
C ALA A 70 -5.31 29.41 31.84
N ALA A 71 -5.29 28.67 30.73
CA ALA A 71 -4.46 28.93 29.57
C ALA A 71 -4.68 30.34 29.02
N SER A 72 -5.94 30.70 28.77
CA SER A 72 -6.33 32.01 28.28
C SER A 72 -5.90 33.13 29.23
N PHE A 73 -6.01 32.89 30.54
CA PHE A 73 -5.57 33.85 31.55
C PHE A 73 -4.04 34.00 31.56
N GLN A 74 -3.28 32.90 31.50
CA GLN A 74 -1.82 32.92 31.49
C GLN A 74 -1.26 33.63 30.26
N VAL A 75 -1.81 33.35 29.07
CA VAL A 75 -1.47 34.04 27.83
C VAL A 75 -1.76 35.54 27.97
N ARG A 76 -2.97 35.93 28.40
CA ARG A 76 -3.30 37.35 28.62
C ARG A 76 -2.34 38.03 29.59
N ASN A 77 -2.04 37.38 30.71
CA ASN A 77 -1.15 37.93 31.73
C ASN A 77 0.27 38.13 31.21
N GLU A 78 0.78 37.19 30.40
CA GLU A 78 2.11 37.28 29.83
C GLU A 78 2.21 38.42 28.79
N TYR A 79 1.25 38.50 27.86
CA TYR A 79 1.18 39.62 26.91
C TYR A 79 0.98 40.96 27.62
N GLN A 80 0.17 41.01 28.69
CA GLN A 80 0.00 42.23 29.49
C GLN A 80 1.32 42.67 30.15
N LYS A 81 2.13 41.74 30.67
CA LYS A 81 3.46 42.06 31.22
C LYS A 81 4.40 42.60 30.13
N GLN A 82 4.38 42.02 28.93
CA GLN A 82 5.17 42.50 27.81
C GLN A 82 4.74 43.92 27.40
N ILE A 83 3.43 44.17 27.31
CA ILE A 83 2.87 45.52 27.10
C ILE A 83 3.35 46.47 28.19
N ASP A 84 3.29 46.07 29.47
CA ASP A 84 3.74 46.87 30.63
C ASP A 84 5.23 47.23 30.58
N VAL A 85 6.07 46.34 30.03
CA VAL A 85 7.49 46.61 29.76
C VAL A 85 7.65 47.61 28.60
N LEU A 86 6.89 47.43 27.51
CA LEU A 86 6.90 48.35 26.36
C LEU A 86 6.46 49.78 26.76
N LYS A 87 5.54 49.94 27.73
CA LYS A 87 5.14 51.26 28.24
C LYS A 87 6.29 52.06 28.84
N GLN A 88 7.35 51.39 29.28
CA GLN A 88 8.50 52.03 29.92
C GLN A 88 9.52 52.55 28.91
N LEU A 89 9.37 52.23 27.62
CA LEU A 89 10.24 52.68 26.54
C LEU A 89 9.72 54.02 25.96
N PRO A 90 10.61 55.00 25.70
CA PRO A 90 10.21 56.25 25.04
C PRO A 90 9.81 56.01 23.58
N ASP A 91 8.84 56.80 23.11
CA ASP A 91 8.37 56.87 21.70
C ASP A 91 7.60 55.66 21.14
N ILE A 92 7.01 54.79 21.98
CA ILE A 92 6.12 53.69 21.55
C ILE A 92 4.66 54.01 21.89
N VAL A 93 3.76 53.89 20.90
CA VAL A 93 2.31 53.96 21.07
C VAL A 93 1.78 52.54 21.30
N ILE A 94 1.13 52.32 22.45
CA ILE A 94 0.70 50.99 22.94
C ILE A 94 -0.82 50.83 23.02
N SER A 95 -1.59 51.90 22.76
CA SER A 95 -3.06 51.91 22.91
C SER A 95 -3.74 50.84 22.06
N ASP A 96 -3.16 50.56 20.90
CA ASP A 96 -3.70 49.60 19.94
C ASP A 96 -3.48 48.17 20.47
N LEU A 97 -2.31 47.87 21.05
CA LEU A 97 -2.00 46.58 21.68
C LEU A 97 -2.83 46.29 22.93
N GLU A 98 -3.09 47.31 23.76
CA GLU A 98 -3.98 47.17 24.93
C GLU A 98 -5.43 46.88 24.50
N THR A 99 -5.91 47.56 23.46
CA THR A 99 -7.25 47.34 22.90
C THR A 99 -7.34 45.95 22.27
N GLU A 100 -6.34 45.54 21.50
CA GLU A 100 -6.25 44.20 20.89
C GLU A 100 -6.25 43.08 21.94
N LEU A 101 -5.53 43.25 23.06
CA LEU A 101 -5.49 42.26 24.14
C LEU A 101 -6.80 42.22 24.96
N GLU A 102 -7.43 43.37 25.19
CA GLU A 102 -8.74 43.45 25.86
C GLU A 102 -9.84 42.79 25.02
N GLU A 103 -9.85 43.05 23.71
CA GLU A 103 -10.80 42.48 22.74
C GLU A 103 -10.40 41.08 22.25
N TRP A 104 -9.25 40.55 22.70
CA TRP A 104 -8.73 39.27 22.24
C TRP A 104 -9.75 38.14 22.44
N MET A 105 -10.19 37.57 21.33
CA MET A 105 -11.05 36.40 21.27
C MET A 105 -10.36 35.37 20.39
N PRO A 106 -9.81 34.29 20.97
CA PRO A 106 -9.10 33.27 20.20
C PRO A 106 -10.00 32.71 19.08
N ASP A 107 -9.47 32.63 17.86
CA ASP A 107 -10.21 32.04 16.73
C ASP A 107 -10.16 30.50 16.76
N ILE A 108 -10.56 29.93 17.89
CA ILE A 108 -10.49 28.50 18.16
C ILE A 108 -11.74 28.04 18.90
N ALA A 109 -12.26 26.88 18.52
CA ALA A 109 -13.31 26.17 19.25
C ALA A 109 -12.93 24.70 19.49
N LEU A 110 -13.28 24.20 20.68
CA LEU A 110 -12.98 22.86 21.16
C LEU A 110 -14.25 22.01 21.17
N TYR A 111 -14.15 20.80 20.63
CA TYR A 111 -15.25 19.83 20.61
C TYR A 111 -14.82 18.50 21.20
N GLY A 112 -15.70 17.91 22.01
CA GLY A 112 -15.63 16.49 22.31
C GLY A 112 -16.19 15.71 21.12
N VAL A 113 -15.50 14.67 20.70
CA VAL A 113 -15.91 13.79 19.60
C VAL A 113 -16.01 12.34 20.06
N GLY A 114 -16.49 11.44 19.20
CA GLY A 114 -16.58 10.02 19.53
C GLY A 114 -17.43 9.76 20.79
N SER A 115 -16.99 8.83 21.65
CA SER A 115 -17.74 8.53 22.89
C SER A 115 -17.79 9.71 23.85
N TYR A 116 -16.81 10.61 23.82
CA TYR A 116 -16.80 11.80 24.67
C TYR A 116 -17.86 12.82 24.21
N GLY A 117 -17.94 13.07 22.90
CA GLY A 117 -18.97 13.91 22.28
C GLY A 117 -20.39 13.43 22.57
N ARG A 118 -20.62 12.11 22.45
CA ARG A 118 -21.93 11.47 22.72
C ARG A 118 -22.34 11.40 24.19
N ASN A 119 -21.46 11.75 25.14
CA ASN A 119 -21.62 11.46 26.57
C ASN A 119 -21.73 9.96 26.90
N GLU A 120 -20.98 9.13 26.15
CA GLU A 120 -20.90 7.67 26.28
C GLU A 120 -19.52 7.22 26.83
N LEU A 121 -18.81 8.12 27.50
CA LEU A 121 -17.42 7.91 27.94
C LEU A 121 -17.30 6.90 29.09
N CYS A 122 -16.93 5.66 28.81
CA CYS A 122 -16.66 4.65 29.85
C CYS A 122 -15.37 4.97 30.64
N TYR A 123 -15.18 4.32 31.79
CA TYR A 123 -14.16 4.67 32.79
C TYR A 123 -12.70 4.79 32.29
N PHE A 124 -12.25 3.86 31.44
CA PHE A 124 -10.94 3.88 30.75
C PHE A 124 -11.10 4.14 29.23
N SER A 125 -12.12 4.91 28.82
CA SER A 125 -12.20 5.37 27.43
C SER A 125 -11.43 6.66 27.22
N ASP A 126 -10.82 6.77 26.05
CA ASP A 126 -10.03 7.92 25.62
C ASP A 126 -10.90 9.18 25.55
N VAL A 127 -10.29 10.32 25.89
CA VAL A 127 -10.91 11.64 25.80
C VAL A 127 -10.46 12.27 24.48
N ASP A 128 -11.31 12.16 23.47
CA ASP A 128 -11.05 12.68 22.13
C ASP A 128 -11.53 14.13 21.98
N VAL A 129 -10.59 15.05 21.71
CA VAL A 129 -10.88 16.48 21.51
C VAL A 129 -10.41 16.95 20.13
N VAL A 130 -11.30 17.65 19.44
CA VAL A 130 -11.00 18.33 18.17
C VAL A 130 -10.96 19.84 18.34
N TYR A 131 -9.97 20.47 17.69
CA TYR A 131 -9.83 21.91 17.57
C TYR A 131 -10.17 22.34 16.16
N THR A 132 -10.90 23.44 16.05
CA THR A 132 -11.16 24.10 14.76
C THR A 132 -10.88 25.58 14.86
N SER A 133 -10.47 26.17 13.74
CA SER A 133 -10.21 27.59 13.50
C SER A 133 -10.71 27.98 12.11
N SER A 134 -10.89 29.27 11.85
CA SER A 134 -11.41 29.72 10.55
C SER A 134 -10.42 29.63 9.40
N VAL A 135 -9.12 29.53 9.71
CA VAL A 135 -8.00 29.37 8.77
C VAL A 135 -7.02 28.32 9.30
N ASP A 136 -6.09 27.87 8.47
CA ASP A 136 -5.02 26.95 8.86
C ASP A 136 -4.12 27.55 9.96
N LEU A 137 -3.54 26.71 10.83
CA LEU A 137 -2.72 27.20 11.96
C LEU A 137 -1.56 28.07 11.48
N GLU A 138 -0.98 27.75 10.32
CA GLU A 138 0.13 28.51 9.72
C GLU A 138 -0.30 29.91 9.25
N ASP A 139 -1.60 30.06 8.93
CA ASP A 139 -2.23 31.31 8.53
C ASP A 139 -2.90 32.04 9.71
N ILE A 140 -2.88 31.47 10.93
CA ILE A 140 -3.29 32.18 12.14
C ILE A 140 -2.22 33.24 12.43
N TYR A 141 -2.52 34.48 12.04
CA TYR A 141 -1.66 35.64 12.30
C TYR A 141 -1.60 36.06 13.78
N ASP A 142 -2.44 35.48 14.64
CA ASP A 142 -2.50 35.77 16.07
C ASP A 142 -1.60 34.82 16.87
N GLU A 143 -0.39 35.29 17.21
CA GLU A 143 0.58 34.55 18.03
C GLU A 143 0.00 34.11 19.38
N SER A 144 -0.90 34.90 19.97
CA SER A 144 -1.48 34.57 21.28
C SER A 144 -2.46 33.39 21.20
N THR A 145 -3.14 33.21 20.07
CA THR A 145 -3.96 32.02 19.78
C THR A 145 -3.09 30.77 19.58
N LEU A 146 -1.94 30.89 18.91
CA LEU A 146 -0.99 29.77 18.76
C LEU A 146 -0.39 29.35 20.11
N GLU A 147 -0.01 30.32 20.95
CA GLU A 147 0.48 30.06 22.30
C GLU A 147 -0.59 29.40 23.18
N LEU A 148 -1.87 29.77 23.03
CA LEU A 148 -2.97 29.10 23.71
C LEU A 148 -3.06 27.61 23.35
N VAL A 149 -2.94 27.26 22.06
CA VAL A 149 -2.95 25.87 21.58
C VAL A 149 -1.77 25.09 22.14
N ARG A 150 -0.56 25.65 22.05
CA ARG A 150 0.67 25.04 22.58
C ARG A 150 0.55 24.78 24.07
N TRP A 151 0.14 25.79 24.83
CA TRP A 151 -0.03 25.68 26.27
C TRP A 151 -1.03 24.58 26.64
N PHE A 152 -2.15 24.50 25.90
CA PHE A 152 -3.15 23.48 26.14
C PHE A 152 -2.61 22.07 25.85
N TYR A 153 -1.93 21.88 24.73
CA TYR A 153 -1.30 20.61 24.37
C TYR A 153 -0.28 20.17 25.43
N ASP A 154 0.66 21.05 25.78
CA ASP A 154 1.70 20.79 26.78
C ASP A 154 1.08 20.43 28.13
N PHE A 155 -0.01 21.09 28.52
CA PHE A 155 -0.69 20.80 29.78
C PHE A 155 -1.30 19.40 29.81
N PHE A 156 -2.00 18.98 28.76
CA PHE A 156 -2.62 17.65 28.72
C PHE A 156 -1.59 16.52 28.55
N ASP A 157 -0.52 16.74 27.79
CA ASP A 157 0.63 15.81 27.72
C ASP A 157 1.26 15.62 29.12
N SER A 158 1.40 16.72 29.86
CA SER A 158 1.89 16.66 31.24
C SER A 158 0.96 15.85 32.16
N LEU A 159 -0.36 15.91 31.97
CA LEU A 159 -1.32 15.14 32.76
C LEU A 159 -1.26 13.64 32.46
N HIS A 160 -0.98 13.26 31.22
CA HIS A 160 -0.81 11.85 30.82
C HIS A 160 0.28 11.16 31.65
N SER A 161 1.37 11.88 31.96
CA SER A 161 2.47 11.36 32.80
C SER A 161 2.11 11.15 34.28
N VAL A 162 1.03 11.76 34.77
CA VAL A 162 0.70 11.82 36.22
C VAL A 162 -0.59 11.05 36.56
N ILE A 163 -1.47 10.83 35.59
CA ILE A 163 -2.76 10.16 35.78
C ILE A 163 -2.73 8.78 35.11
N PRO A 164 -2.62 7.67 35.87
CA PRO A 164 -2.57 6.33 35.29
C PRO A 164 -3.81 5.99 34.46
N GLY A 165 -3.57 5.41 33.27
CA GLY A 165 -4.62 4.98 32.34
C GLY A 165 -5.52 6.12 31.86
N PHE A 166 -4.98 7.34 31.78
CA PHE A 166 -5.62 8.47 31.12
C PHE A 166 -5.05 8.62 29.72
N GLU A 167 -5.89 8.42 28.71
CA GLU A 167 -5.55 8.67 27.31
C GLU A 167 -6.30 9.90 26.83
N PHE A 168 -5.56 10.82 26.21
CA PHE A 168 -6.09 12.05 25.65
C PHE A 168 -5.65 12.17 24.21
N SER A 169 -6.62 12.27 23.30
CA SER A 169 -6.36 12.45 21.88
C SER A 169 -6.68 13.88 21.48
N PHE A 170 -5.77 14.48 20.73
CA PHE A 170 -5.82 15.86 20.29
C PHE A 170 -5.66 15.92 18.78
N ILE A 171 -6.67 16.45 18.08
CA ILE A 171 -6.65 16.55 16.61
C ILE A 171 -7.06 17.97 16.19
N TYR A 172 -6.28 18.55 15.30
CA TYR A 172 -6.60 19.83 14.66
C TYR A 172 -7.31 19.60 13.31
N ARG A 173 -8.46 20.25 13.13
CA ARG A 173 -9.32 20.17 11.93
C ARG A 173 -9.84 21.57 11.57
N PRO A 174 -9.18 22.31 10.66
CA PRO A 174 -9.61 23.66 10.27
C PRO A 174 -10.84 23.62 9.35
N LEU A 175 -11.55 24.75 9.25
CA LEU A 175 -12.70 24.89 8.34
C LEU A 175 -12.31 24.72 6.86
N THR A 176 -11.09 25.10 6.51
CA THR A 176 -10.51 25.02 5.16
C THR A 176 -10.41 23.59 4.63
N ASP A 177 -10.31 22.60 5.51
CA ASP A 177 -10.07 21.20 5.14
C ASP A 177 -11.33 20.37 4.91
N ILE A 178 -12.53 20.91 5.16
CA ILE A 178 -13.79 20.13 5.11
C ILE A 178 -13.94 19.34 3.80
N ALA A 179 -13.52 19.92 2.68
CA ALA A 179 -13.62 19.29 1.36
C ALA A 179 -12.69 18.06 1.18
N GLN A 180 -11.68 17.90 2.03
CA GLN A 180 -10.69 16.82 1.96
C GLN A 180 -10.96 15.69 2.97
N TRP A 181 -11.93 15.86 3.86
CA TRP A 181 -12.21 14.90 4.92
C TRP A 181 -12.87 13.63 4.39
N ASN A 182 -12.37 12.49 4.86
CA ASN A 182 -12.89 11.18 4.50
C ASN A 182 -14.04 10.74 5.43
N TYR A 183 -14.58 9.53 5.19
CA TYR A 183 -15.66 8.98 6.00
C TYR A 183 -15.29 8.80 7.49
N GLN A 184 -14.01 8.60 7.82
CA GLN A 184 -13.56 8.42 9.20
C GLN A 184 -13.59 9.75 9.97
N ASP A 185 -13.09 10.81 9.35
CA ASP A 185 -13.14 12.18 9.90
C ASP A 185 -14.59 12.63 10.09
N MET A 186 -15.43 12.39 9.08
CA MET A 186 -16.85 12.74 9.12
C MET A 186 -17.61 11.92 10.17
N ALA A 187 -17.35 10.62 10.29
CA ALA A 187 -17.96 9.79 11.33
C ALA A 187 -17.45 10.12 12.74
N ALA A 188 -16.24 10.66 12.90
CA ALA A 188 -15.77 11.16 14.19
C ALA A 188 -16.47 12.47 14.58
N LEU A 189 -16.65 13.38 13.62
CA LEU A 189 -17.23 14.71 13.85
C LEU A 189 -18.76 14.72 13.92
N ILE A 190 -19.45 13.69 13.43
CA ILE A 190 -20.92 13.60 13.49
C ILE A 190 -21.47 13.73 14.92
N ASP A 191 -20.64 13.35 15.90
CA ASP A 191 -20.95 13.37 17.32
C ASP A 191 -20.32 14.57 18.06
N MET A 192 -19.86 15.59 17.33
CA MET A 192 -19.17 16.75 17.90
C MET A 192 -20.07 17.51 18.88
N ARG A 193 -19.50 17.82 20.04
CA ARG A 193 -20.16 18.59 21.10
C ARG A 193 -19.23 19.69 21.58
N PHE A 194 -19.69 20.94 21.46
CA PHE A 194 -18.93 22.10 21.91
C PHE A 194 -18.59 22.03 23.40
N ILE A 195 -17.33 22.31 23.75
CA ILE A 195 -16.83 22.32 25.13
C ILE A 195 -16.40 23.74 25.54
N ALA A 196 -15.52 24.39 24.77
CA ALA A 196 -14.91 25.68 25.09
C ALA A 196 -14.46 26.43 23.82
N GLY A 197 -14.15 27.73 23.97
CA GLY A 197 -13.66 28.58 22.88
C GLY A 197 -14.73 29.44 22.21
N ASN A 198 -14.51 29.79 20.94
CA ASN A 198 -15.36 30.69 20.16
C ASN A 198 -16.64 29.99 19.67
N ALA A 199 -17.75 30.20 20.37
CA ALA A 199 -19.04 29.61 20.02
C ALA A 199 -19.58 30.07 18.63
N SER A 200 -19.17 31.24 18.13
CA SER A 200 -19.60 31.70 16.79
C SER A 200 -18.93 30.88 15.68
N LEU A 201 -17.71 30.38 15.93
CA LEU A 201 -17.02 29.47 15.03
C LEU A 201 -17.76 28.13 14.93
N THR A 202 -18.37 27.65 16.01
CA THR A 202 -19.17 26.42 16.03
C THR A 202 -20.35 26.45 15.08
N GLU A 203 -21.11 27.54 15.05
CA GLU A 203 -22.26 27.64 14.15
C GLU A 203 -21.82 27.74 12.69
N ARG A 204 -20.70 28.44 12.41
CA ARG A 204 -20.09 28.45 11.08
C ARG A 204 -19.64 27.05 10.67
N PHE A 205 -18.89 26.37 11.53
CA PHE A 205 -18.38 25.02 11.31
C PHE A 205 -19.50 24.03 11.00
N ARG A 206 -20.57 24.03 11.81
CA ARG A 206 -21.78 23.22 11.56
C ARG A 206 -22.38 23.53 10.20
N LYS A 207 -22.51 24.81 9.85
CA LYS A 207 -23.10 25.23 8.58
C LYS A 207 -22.25 24.79 7.38
N GLU A 208 -20.93 24.88 7.46
CA GLU A 208 -20.02 24.47 6.37
C GLU A 208 -20.00 22.95 6.19
N ILE A 209 -19.92 22.17 7.28
CA ILE A 209 -20.09 20.70 7.24
C ILE A 209 -21.46 20.37 6.64
N TYR A 210 -22.48 21.12 7.05
CA TYR A 210 -23.82 20.94 6.52
C TYR A 210 -24.00 21.43 5.07
N ALA A 211 -23.11 22.26 4.53
CA ALA A 211 -23.13 22.73 3.15
C ALA A 211 -22.34 21.80 2.23
N GLY A 212 -21.25 21.19 2.72
CA GLY A 212 -20.51 20.12 2.04
C GLY A 212 -21.22 18.75 2.02
N LYS A 213 -22.53 18.74 2.28
CA LYS A 213 -23.36 17.63 2.80
C LYS A 213 -23.61 16.41 1.92
N SER A 214 -23.17 16.40 0.68
CA SER A 214 -23.80 15.55 -0.33
C SER A 214 -22.91 14.47 -0.89
N ASP A 215 -21.73 14.23 -0.32
CA ASP A 215 -20.92 13.16 -0.85
C ASP A 215 -21.36 11.81 -0.28
N ILE A 216 -22.25 11.18 -1.04
CA ILE A 216 -22.69 9.83 -0.77
C ILE A 216 -21.55 8.82 -0.77
N SER A 217 -20.40 9.16 -1.39
CA SER A 217 -19.18 8.36 -1.29
C SER A 217 -18.83 8.07 0.18
N LEU A 218 -19.03 9.01 1.11
CA LEU A 218 -18.75 8.81 2.55
C LEU A 218 -19.57 7.68 3.15
N VAL A 219 -20.84 7.58 2.76
CA VAL A 219 -21.75 6.51 3.20
C VAL A 219 -21.35 5.18 2.56
N LEU A 220 -21.01 5.20 1.28
CA LEU A 220 -20.63 4.01 0.52
C LEU A 220 -19.26 3.46 0.97
N ASP A 221 -18.30 4.33 1.25
CA ASP A 221 -17.00 4.00 1.82
C ASP A 221 -17.15 3.37 3.20
N LEU A 222 -18.02 3.94 4.06
CA LEU A 222 -18.31 3.38 5.37
C LEU A 222 -18.99 2.01 5.27
N LEU A 223 -19.88 1.82 4.29
CA LEU A 223 -20.50 0.51 4.00
C LEU A 223 -19.48 -0.51 3.51
N LYS A 224 -18.57 -0.13 2.62
CA LYS A 224 -17.49 -0.97 2.09
C LYS A 224 -16.51 -1.38 3.18
N SER A 225 -15.99 -0.41 3.94
CA SER A 225 -15.13 -0.64 5.12
C SER A 225 -15.76 -1.62 6.11
N LYS A 226 -17.08 -1.50 6.33
CA LYS A 226 -17.82 -2.44 7.17
C LYS A 226 -17.84 -3.84 6.56
N ALA A 227 -18.17 -3.98 5.27
CA ALA A 227 -18.24 -5.27 4.59
C ALA A 227 -16.90 -6.02 4.66
N ASP A 228 -15.81 -5.34 4.34
CA ASP A 228 -14.44 -5.89 4.38
C ASP A 228 -14.09 -6.41 5.80
N ALA A 229 -14.44 -5.64 6.83
CA ALA A 229 -14.21 -6.03 8.23
C ALA A 229 -15.03 -7.28 8.65
N PHE A 230 -16.22 -7.49 8.07
CA PHE A 230 -17.02 -8.68 8.35
C PHE A 230 -16.51 -9.91 7.59
N GLU A 231 -16.12 -9.78 6.32
CA GLU A 231 -15.56 -10.91 5.54
C GLU A 231 -14.26 -11.45 6.13
N ALA A 232 -13.45 -10.58 6.75
CA ALA A 232 -12.22 -10.97 7.42
C ALA A 232 -12.43 -11.77 8.72
N SER A 233 -13.65 -11.83 9.27
CA SER A 233 -13.93 -12.47 10.57
C SER A 233 -15.01 -13.57 10.46
N GLU A 234 -14.71 -14.80 10.92
CA GLU A 234 -15.72 -15.88 11.06
C GLU A 234 -16.62 -15.68 12.30
N ASP A 235 -17.00 -14.44 12.63
CA ASP A 235 -17.47 -14.12 13.97
C ASP A 235 -19.01 -14.22 14.16
N THR A 236 -19.41 -14.76 15.31
CA THR A 236 -20.80 -15.00 15.72
C THR A 236 -21.11 -14.24 17.01
N ILE A 237 -22.37 -13.83 17.21
CA ILE A 237 -22.79 -13.16 18.46
C ILE A 237 -22.69 -14.06 19.71
N TYR A 238 -22.49 -15.37 19.52
CA TYR A 238 -22.50 -16.40 20.56
C TYR A 238 -21.10 -16.90 20.93
N LEU A 239 -20.07 -16.05 20.83
CA LEU A 239 -18.75 -16.35 21.35
C LEU A 239 -18.75 -16.48 22.87
N ASN A 240 -17.96 -17.40 23.42
CA ASN A 240 -17.73 -17.50 24.87
C ASN A 240 -16.90 -16.34 25.43
N GLN A 241 -16.14 -15.66 24.57
CA GLN A 241 -15.30 -14.50 24.89
C GLN A 241 -15.64 -13.32 23.96
N PRO A 242 -16.87 -12.78 24.05
CA PRO A 242 -17.27 -11.72 23.16
C PRO A 242 -16.59 -10.40 23.56
N ASN A 243 -16.17 -9.63 22.55
CA ASN A 243 -15.76 -8.26 22.74
C ASN A 243 -16.99 -7.34 22.76
N VAL A 244 -17.18 -6.58 23.85
CA VAL A 244 -18.39 -5.74 24.04
C VAL A 244 -18.39 -4.46 23.18
N LYS A 245 -17.22 -4.06 22.67
CA LYS A 245 -17.03 -2.87 21.83
C LYS A 245 -17.09 -3.23 20.35
N THR A 246 -16.17 -4.07 19.89
CA THR A 246 -15.95 -4.36 18.45
C THR A 246 -16.55 -5.69 18.00
N GLY A 247 -16.86 -6.60 18.92
CA GLY A 247 -17.44 -7.90 18.59
C GLY A 247 -18.81 -7.80 17.95
N ARG A 248 -19.25 -8.87 17.28
CA ARG A 248 -20.57 -8.91 16.63
C ARG A 248 -21.68 -8.70 17.67
N GLY A 249 -22.49 -7.67 17.48
CA GLY A 249 -23.53 -7.26 18.44
C GLY A 249 -23.04 -6.39 19.60
N GLY A 250 -21.75 -6.03 19.64
CA GLY A 250 -21.20 -5.01 20.52
C GLY A 250 -21.57 -3.58 20.09
N LEU A 251 -21.08 -2.58 20.84
CA LEU A 251 -21.41 -1.16 20.62
C LEU A 251 -21.14 -0.68 19.19
N ARG A 252 -20.00 -1.08 18.61
CA ARG A 252 -19.56 -0.64 17.29
C ARG A 252 -20.48 -1.13 16.18
N THR A 253 -21.11 -2.29 16.35
CA THR A 253 -22.08 -2.84 15.39
C THR A 253 -23.24 -1.87 15.15
N LEU A 254 -23.81 -1.31 16.24
CA LEU A 254 -24.88 -0.33 16.13
C LEU A 254 -24.35 1.05 15.71
N GLN A 255 -23.22 1.50 16.27
CA GLN A 255 -22.63 2.81 15.94
C GLN A 255 -22.38 2.94 14.43
N TYR A 256 -21.88 1.89 13.78
CA TYR A 256 -21.76 1.85 12.32
C TYR A 256 -23.07 2.10 11.58
N ALA A 257 -24.15 1.41 11.98
CA ALA A 257 -25.46 1.59 11.38
C ALA A 257 -25.99 3.01 11.60
N LEU A 258 -25.72 3.59 12.76
CA LEU A 258 -26.15 4.96 13.07
C LEU A 258 -25.32 6.01 12.36
N TRP A 259 -24.01 5.83 12.20
CA TRP A 259 -23.18 6.68 11.34
C TRP A 259 -23.67 6.65 9.89
N ILE A 260 -23.93 5.46 9.34
CA ILE A 260 -24.52 5.30 8.00
C ILE A 260 -25.85 6.08 7.88
N CYS A 261 -26.72 6.00 8.89
CA CYS A 261 -27.99 6.74 8.91
C CYS A 261 -27.83 8.25 9.15
N GLY A 262 -26.77 8.65 9.85
CA GLY A 262 -26.56 10.00 10.32
C GLY A 262 -25.81 10.86 9.32
N LEU A 263 -24.83 10.30 8.61
CA LEU A 263 -23.96 11.00 7.66
C LEU A 263 -24.71 11.82 6.60
N PRO A 264 -25.78 11.31 5.94
CA PRO A 264 -26.50 12.07 4.91
C PRO A 264 -26.99 13.45 5.36
N ASP A 265 -27.44 13.54 6.63
CA ASP A 265 -27.96 14.78 7.20
C ASP A 265 -27.07 15.35 8.30
N PHE A 266 -25.92 14.70 8.55
CA PHE A 266 -25.02 14.90 9.69
C PHE A 266 -25.75 14.96 11.05
N THR A 267 -26.67 14.00 11.24
CA THR A 267 -27.43 13.81 12.50
C THR A 267 -26.59 13.04 13.51
N SER A 268 -26.43 13.58 14.72
CA SER A 268 -25.67 12.93 15.79
C SER A 268 -26.32 11.62 16.26
N ILE A 269 -25.53 10.69 16.76
CA ILE A 269 -26.03 9.42 17.29
C ILE A 269 -27.08 9.60 18.41
N PRO A 270 -26.89 10.51 19.39
CA PRO A 270 -27.91 10.76 20.41
C PRO A 270 -29.26 11.20 19.83
N GLU A 271 -29.27 12.04 18.80
CA GLU A 271 -30.51 12.43 18.10
C GLU A 271 -31.12 11.24 17.35
N LEU A 272 -30.31 10.34 16.80
CA LEU A 272 -30.80 9.11 16.16
C LEU A 272 -31.41 8.13 17.15
N TYR A 273 -30.91 8.07 18.40
CA TYR A 273 -31.57 7.29 19.46
C TYR A 273 -33.00 7.78 19.69
N GLU A 274 -33.20 9.10 19.75
CA GLU A 274 -34.54 9.71 19.89
C GLU A 274 -35.39 9.51 18.62
N ARG A 275 -34.79 9.60 17.43
CA ARG A 275 -35.50 9.41 16.16
C ARG A 275 -36.04 7.99 15.97
N TYR A 276 -35.25 7.00 16.38
CA TYR A 276 -35.60 5.58 16.24
C TYR A 276 -36.33 4.98 17.43
N ASP A 277 -36.65 5.81 18.44
CA ASP A 277 -37.29 5.51 19.72
C ASP A 277 -37.90 4.11 19.78
N ASP A 278 -37.16 3.18 20.39
CA ASP A 278 -37.51 1.77 20.49
C ASP A 278 -37.33 1.31 21.94
N GLU A 279 -38.36 0.62 22.45
CA GLU A 279 -38.45 0.17 23.84
C GLU A 279 -37.26 -0.68 24.30
N GLN A 280 -36.55 -1.35 23.38
CA GLN A 280 -35.40 -2.20 23.70
C GLN A 280 -34.03 -1.55 23.45
N LEU A 281 -33.95 -0.48 22.65
CA LEU A 281 -32.67 0.10 22.25
C LEU A 281 -31.89 0.71 23.41
N ILE A 282 -32.52 1.63 24.14
CA ILE A 282 -31.89 2.30 25.28
C ILE A 282 -31.56 1.31 26.40
N PRO A 283 -32.45 0.36 26.80
CA PRO A 283 -32.09 -0.68 27.76
C PRO A 283 -30.92 -1.56 27.33
N SER A 284 -30.83 -1.96 26.07
CA SER A 284 -29.70 -2.76 25.57
C SER A 284 -28.39 -1.99 25.61
N LEU A 285 -28.38 -0.73 25.17
CA LEU A 285 -27.20 0.14 25.25
C LEU A 285 -26.77 0.38 26.69
N ASP A 286 -27.72 0.70 27.58
CA ASP A 286 -27.46 0.89 29.00
C ASP A 286 -26.79 -0.33 29.63
N PHE A 287 -27.30 -1.52 29.33
CA PHE A 287 -26.73 -2.77 29.81
C PHE A 287 -25.30 -2.99 29.28
N THR A 288 -25.07 -2.79 27.98
CA THR A 288 -23.73 -2.94 27.39
C THR A 288 -22.73 -1.93 27.98
N PHE A 289 -23.13 -0.67 28.19
CA PHE A 289 -22.30 0.33 28.85
C PHE A 289 -22.00 -0.02 30.31
N LYS A 290 -22.95 -0.61 31.05
CA LYS A 290 -22.69 -1.14 32.40
C LYS A 290 -21.62 -2.21 32.38
N VAL A 291 -21.76 -3.20 31.50
CA VAL A 291 -20.80 -4.31 31.37
C VAL A 291 -19.42 -3.78 31.02
N ARG A 292 -19.31 -2.90 30.02
CA ARG A 292 -18.03 -2.29 29.62
C ARG A 292 -17.38 -1.48 30.75
N ASN A 293 -18.15 -0.68 31.46
CA ASN A 293 -17.64 0.06 32.63
C ASN A 293 -17.14 -0.88 33.75
N LEU A 294 -17.84 -1.99 33.99
CA LEU A 294 -17.40 -2.99 34.97
C LEU A 294 -16.12 -3.71 34.51
N LEU A 295 -16.01 -4.09 33.24
CA LEU A 295 -14.78 -4.68 32.69
C LEU A 295 -13.58 -3.75 32.93
N HIS A 296 -13.71 -2.48 32.56
CA HIS A 296 -12.70 -1.44 32.79
C HIS A 296 -12.30 -1.33 34.27
N VAL A 297 -13.28 -1.24 35.17
CA VAL A 297 -13.05 -1.04 36.60
C VAL A 297 -12.45 -2.27 37.29
N LEU A 298 -12.86 -3.48 36.89
CA LEU A 298 -12.41 -4.73 37.49
C LEU A 298 -11.05 -5.17 36.95
N ALA A 299 -10.76 -4.93 35.67
CA ALA A 299 -9.45 -5.15 35.08
C ALA A 299 -8.43 -4.05 35.45
N ASP A 300 -8.91 -2.89 35.91
CA ASP A 300 -8.13 -1.68 36.20
C ASP A 300 -7.29 -1.21 34.99
N ALA A 301 -7.80 -1.47 33.79
CA ALA A 301 -7.18 -1.14 32.51
C ALA A 301 -8.27 -1.07 31.41
N PRO A 302 -7.96 -0.48 30.22
CA PRO A 302 -8.80 -0.64 29.04
C PRO A 302 -8.99 -2.12 28.72
N HIS A 303 -10.23 -2.62 28.79
CA HIS A 303 -10.54 -4.04 28.61
C HIS A 303 -11.97 -4.21 28.09
N ASP A 304 -12.12 -4.73 26.88
CA ASP A 304 -13.41 -4.87 26.21
C ASP A 304 -13.85 -6.35 26.05
N ASP A 305 -13.01 -7.31 26.40
CA ASP A 305 -13.31 -8.74 26.24
C ASP A 305 -13.92 -9.35 27.49
N LEU A 306 -15.04 -10.05 27.35
CA LEU A 306 -15.57 -10.92 28.40
C LEU A 306 -14.75 -12.22 28.46
N THR A 307 -13.48 -12.11 28.87
CA THR A 307 -12.51 -13.21 28.88
C THR A 307 -13.00 -14.46 29.60
N TYR A 308 -12.60 -15.62 29.07
CA TYR A 308 -12.93 -16.96 29.57
C TYR A 308 -11.67 -17.82 29.55
N HIS A 309 -11.28 -18.37 30.69
CA HIS A 309 -10.09 -19.19 30.82
C HIS A 309 -10.45 -20.56 31.43
N PRO A 310 -10.51 -21.64 30.61
CA PRO A 310 -10.93 -22.96 31.07
C PRO A 310 -10.14 -23.49 32.28
N GLU A 311 -8.86 -23.12 32.39
CA GLU A 311 -7.95 -23.61 33.44
C GLU A 311 -7.82 -22.67 34.65
N LYS A 312 -8.09 -21.37 34.49
CA LYS A 312 -7.93 -20.33 35.53
C LYS A 312 -9.26 -19.84 36.11
N GLY A 313 -10.39 -20.25 35.51
CA GLY A 313 -11.72 -19.75 35.85
C GLY A 313 -12.03 -18.39 35.20
N ASP A 314 -13.31 -18.00 35.25
CA ASP A 314 -13.83 -16.80 34.59
C ASP A 314 -14.17 -15.71 35.61
N GLU A 315 -13.15 -15.28 36.35
CA GLU A 315 -13.32 -14.39 37.50
C GLU A 315 -14.03 -13.08 37.12
N LEU A 316 -13.72 -12.50 35.94
CA LEU A 316 -14.34 -11.26 35.47
C LEU A 316 -15.84 -11.44 35.19
N GLN A 317 -16.24 -12.47 34.44
CA GLN A 317 -17.66 -12.73 34.16
C GLN A 317 -18.46 -12.99 35.45
N ALA A 318 -17.88 -13.73 36.40
CA ALA A 318 -18.49 -14.00 37.69
C ALA A 318 -18.64 -12.74 38.57
N GLN A 319 -17.61 -11.88 38.60
CA GLN A 319 -17.65 -10.62 39.34
C GLN A 319 -18.70 -9.66 38.75
N ILE A 320 -18.78 -9.56 37.42
CA ILE A 320 -19.79 -8.74 36.73
C ILE A 320 -21.19 -9.27 37.05
N ALA A 321 -21.41 -10.59 36.95
CA ALA A 321 -22.70 -11.21 37.27
C ALA A 321 -23.15 -10.88 38.71
N ARG A 322 -22.22 -10.88 39.67
CA ARG A 322 -22.47 -10.50 41.07
C ARG A 322 -22.88 -9.04 41.20
N VAL A 323 -22.14 -8.11 40.59
CA VAL A 323 -22.44 -6.66 40.69
C VAL A 323 -23.79 -6.33 40.04
N LEU A 324 -24.14 -7.01 38.95
CA LEU A 324 -25.41 -6.83 38.25
C LEU A 324 -26.59 -7.57 38.89
N GLY A 325 -26.37 -8.36 39.94
CA GLY A 325 -27.43 -8.99 40.74
C GLY A 325 -27.95 -10.34 40.22
N PHE A 326 -27.18 -11.06 39.41
CA PHE A 326 -27.54 -12.39 38.86
C PHE A 326 -27.24 -13.59 39.81
N ALA A 327 -27.05 -13.39 41.12
CA ALA A 327 -26.56 -14.38 42.13
C ALA A 327 -27.12 -15.83 42.01
N ASP A 328 -26.43 -16.93 42.34
CA ASP A 328 -25.34 -17.23 43.32
C ASP A 328 -23.91 -17.35 42.74
N GLU A 329 -22.88 -17.54 43.59
CA GLU A 329 -21.44 -17.79 43.25
C GLU A 329 -21.18 -19.10 42.47
N THR A 330 -22.21 -19.60 41.79
CA THR A 330 -22.21 -20.83 41.02
C THR A 330 -22.10 -20.50 39.53
N GLU A 331 -21.84 -21.51 38.72
CA GLU A 331 -21.83 -21.37 37.25
C GLU A 331 -23.16 -20.84 36.70
N GLU A 332 -24.28 -21.04 37.41
CA GLU A 332 -25.62 -20.64 36.98
C GLU A 332 -25.79 -19.12 36.88
N GLY A 333 -25.25 -18.35 37.83
CA GLY A 333 -25.32 -16.88 37.80
C GLY A 333 -24.52 -16.28 36.64
N ARG A 334 -23.36 -16.88 36.33
CA ARG A 334 -22.54 -16.54 35.15
C ARG A 334 -23.31 -16.84 33.86
N TYR A 335 -23.93 -18.01 33.74
CA TYR A 335 -24.72 -18.37 32.56
C TYR A 335 -25.94 -17.46 32.38
N ALA A 336 -26.61 -17.08 33.46
CA ALA A 336 -27.73 -16.13 33.42
C ALA A 336 -27.28 -14.74 32.96
N PHE A 337 -26.14 -14.24 33.46
CA PHE A 337 -25.52 -13.00 33.00
C PHE A 337 -25.17 -13.07 31.51
N MET A 338 -24.44 -14.11 31.08
CA MET A 338 -24.06 -14.24 29.67
C MET A 338 -25.29 -14.39 28.76
N ALA A 339 -26.33 -15.11 29.19
CA ALA A 339 -27.59 -15.18 28.47
C ALA A 339 -28.27 -13.81 28.32
N ALA A 340 -28.25 -12.97 29.37
CA ALA A 340 -28.73 -11.60 29.30
C ALA A 340 -27.88 -10.75 28.35
N TYR A 341 -26.54 -10.88 28.40
CA TYR A 341 -25.63 -10.22 27.48
C TYR A 341 -25.92 -10.60 26.02
N TYR A 342 -26.01 -11.89 25.70
CA TYR A 342 -26.33 -12.35 24.35
C TYR A 342 -27.70 -11.86 23.86
N ALA A 343 -28.69 -11.72 24.76
CA ALA A 343 -29.98 -11.15 24.39
C ALA A 343 -29.85 -9.68 23.96
N MET A 344 -29.07 -8.87 24.68
CA MET A 344 -28.81 -7.48 24.32
C MET A 344 -27.98 -7.38 23.04
N ALA A 345 -26.90 -8.17 22.93
CA ALA A 345 -26.03 -8.18 21.75
C ALA A 345 -26.79 -8.62 20.49
N LYS A 346 -27.65 -9.64 20.60
CA LYS A 346 -28.55 -10.08 19.52
C LYS A 346 -29.45 -8.94 19.06
N TYR A 347 -30.04 -8.20 20.00
CA TYR A 347 -30.94 -7.10 19.67
C TYR A 347 -30.19 -5.94 18.99
N LEU A 348 -29.03 -5.52 19.52
CA LEU A 348 -28.20 -4.48 18.91
C LEU A 348 -27.77 -4.87 17.49
N HIS A 349 -27.35 -6.12 17.29
CA HIS A 349 -27.01 -6.64 15.97
C HIS A 349 -28.21 -6.61 15.02
N PHE A 350 -29.36 -7.13 15.45
CA PHE A 350 -30.59 -7.13 14.67
C PHE A 350 -31.03 -5.72 14.28
N LYS A 351 -31.02 -4.77 15.23
CA LYS A 351 -31.40 -3.37 14.99
C LYS A 351 -30.44 -2.72 14.00
N ALA A 352 -29.14 -2.92 14.15
CA ALA A 352 -28.13 -2.41 13.23
C ALA A 352 -28.34 -2.93 11.80
N GLU A 353 -28.57 -4.24 11.63
CA GLU A 353 -28.89 -4.81 10.32
C GLU A 353 -30.19 -4.23 9.75
N LEU A 354 -31.22 -4.09 10.58
CA LEU A 354 -32.51 -3.56 10.14
C LEU A 354 -32.40 -2.11 9.65
N LEU A 355 -31.64 -1.27 10.35
CA LEU A 355 -31.41 0.12 9.97
C LEU A 355 -30.70 0.23 8.62
N ILE A 356 -29.62 -0.53 8.44
CA ILE A 356 -28.87 -0.54 7.18
C ILE A 356 -29.71 -1.11 6.04
N ARG A 357 -30.40 -2.23 6.27
CA ARG A 357 -31.32 -2.81 5.27
C ARG A 357 -32.41 -1.83 4.88
N LYS A 358 -32.98 -1.09 5.83
CA LYS A 358 -34.02 -0.07 5.55
C LYS A 358 -33.46 1.07 4.69
N MET A 359 -32.26 1.54 5.01
CA MET A 359 -31.60 2.58 4.21
C MET A 359 -31.30 2.08 2.79
N LEU A 360 -30.70 0.90 2.66
CA LEU A 360 -30.42 0.29 1.35
C LEU A 360 -31.69 0.02 0.55
N ALA A 361 -32.77 -0.44 1.19
CA ALA A 361 -34.04 -0.74 0.54
C ALA A 361 -34.76 0.51 0.00
N ASN A 362 -34.66 1.63 0.70
CA ASN A 362 -35.20 2.91 0.25
C ASN A 362 -34.46 3.47 -0.98
N GLY A 363 -33.26 2.93 -1.27
CA GLY A 363 -32.37 3.49 -2.26
C GLY A 363 -31.62 4.68 -1.68
N ILE A 364 -30.34 4.74 -1.99
CA ILE A 364 -29.45 5.82 -1.64
C ILE A 364 -29.26 6.65 -2.91
N PRO A 365 -29.82 7.87 -3.01
CA PRO A 365 -29.63 8.73 -4.17
C PRO A 365 -28.14 9.08 -4.33
N VAL A 366 -27.63 8.92 -5.54
CA VAL A 366 -26.26 9.35 -5.91
C VAL A 366 -26.29 10.56 -6.84
N SER A 367 -27.44 10.85 -7.43
CA SER A 367 -27.75 12.08 -8.16
C SER A 367 -29.27 12.35 -8.10
N GLU A 368 -29.76 13.34 -8.86
CA GLU A 368 -31.19 13.61 -8.97
C GLU A 368 -31.96 12.47 -9.67
N VAL A 369 -31.28 11.67 -10.50
CA VAL A 369 -31.91 10.62 -11.32
C VAL A 369 -31.37 9.21 -11.06
N LEU A 370 -30.25 9.05 -10.37
CA LEU A 370 -29.64 7.76 -10.05
C LEU A 370 -29.65 7.49 -8.54
N ALA A 371 -29.88 6.22 -8.20
CA ALA A 371 -29.77 5.73 -6.84
C ALA A 371 -29.16 4.33 -6.80
N VAL A 372 -28.59 3.97 -5.65
CA VAL A 372 -28.09 2.64 -5.35
C VAL A 372 -29.05 1.94 -4.41
N ARG A 373 -29.48 0.72 -4.74
CA ARG A 373 -30.24 -0.16 -3.85
C ARG A 373 -29.63 -1.55 -3.91
N THR A 374 -29.26 -2.10 -2.74
CA THR A 374 -28.71 -3.46 -2.61
C THR A 374 -27.63 -3.73 -3.67
N GLU A 375 -26.62 -2.84 -3.73
CA GLU A 375 -25.50 -2.90 -4.68
C GLU A 375 -25.87 -2.76 -6.17
N MET A 376 -27.10 -2.35 -6.48
CA MET A 376 -27.52 -2.06 -7.85
C MET A 376 -27.78 -0.56 -8.06
N LEU A 377 -27.11 0.01 -9.05
CA LEU A 377 -27.39 1.33 -9.61
C LEU A 377 -28.64 1.25 -10.50
N TYR A 378 -29.62 2.08 -10.20
CA TYR A 378 -30.88 2.18 -10.96
C TYR A 378 -31.30 3.63 -11.16
N CYS A 379 -32.14 3.86 -12.18
CA CYS A 379 -32.72 5.17 -12.44
C CYS A 379 -33.99 5.35 -11.57
N ILE A 380 -34.01 6.41 -10.78
CA ILE A 380 -35.12 6.74 -9.87
C ILE A 380 -36.41 6.88 -10.68
N ASP A 381 -37.45 6.20 -10.23
CA ASP A 381 -38.77 6.13 -10.87
C ASP A 381 -38.77 5.72 -12.36
N ASN A 382 -37.68 5.14 -12.86
CA ASN A 382 -37.42 4.91 -14.29
C ASN A 382 -37.54 6.18 -15.14
N ASN A 383 -37.16 7.34 -14.59
CA ASN A 383 -37.19 8.62 -15.31
C ASN A 383 -36.02 8.76 -16.31
N PHE A 384 -35.93 7.82 -17.26
CA PHE A 384 -34.84 7.77 -18.24
C PHE A 384 -34.76 9.00 -19.16
N GLY A 385 -35.79 9.84 -19.19
CA GLY A 385 -35.81 11.06 -20.00
C GLY A 385 -34.88 12.17 -19.50
N GLU A 386 -34.49 12.11 -18.22
CA GLU A 386 -33.54 13.05 -17.60
C GLU A 386 -32.12 12.49 -17.53
N LEU A 387 -31.92 11.24 -17.98
CA LEU A 387 -30.59 10.63 -18.04
C LEU A 387 -29.78 11.26 -19.17
N ASP A 388 -28.66 11.90 -18.83
CA ASP A 388 -27.72 12.49 -19.77
C ASP A 388 -26.30 11.88 -19.66
N ALA A 389 -25.35 12.37 -20.45
CA ALA A 389 -23.98 11.87 -20.44
C ALA A 389 -23.23 12.15 -19.12
N ASN A 390 -23.60 13.21 -18.38
CA ASN A 390 -22.98 13.52 -17.09
C ASN A 390 -23.49 12.56 -16.00
N GLU A 391 -24.77 12.22 -16.03
CA GLU A 391 -25.36 11.20 -15.17
C GLU A 391 -24.75 9.82 -15.45
N LEU A 392 -24.54 9.48 -16.73
CA LEU A 392 -23.80 8.26 -17.08
C LEU A 392 -22.35 8.31 -16.58
N PHE A 393 -21.69 9.46 -16.65
CA PHE A 393 -20.35 9.61 -16.07
C PHE A 393 -20.38 9.29 -14.56
N THR A 394 -21.28 9.93 -13.80
CA THR A 394 -21.50 9.65 -12.37
C THR A 394 -21.81 8.17 -12.10
N LEU A 395 -22.62 7.54 -12.95
CA LEU A 395 -22.89 6.10 -12.85
C LEU A 395 -21.59 5.28 -12.91
N PHE A 396 -20.70 5.58 -13.86
CA PHE A 396 -19.45 4.85 -14.03
C PHE A 396 -18.40 5.20 -12.96
N THR A 397 -18.43 6.40 -12.37
CA THR A 397 -17.55 6.72 -11.22
C THR A 397 -17.91 5.87 -10.00
N TYR A 398 -19.21 5.77 -9.66
CA TYR A 398 -19.66 4.91 -8.56
C TYR A 398 -19.47 3.43 -8.87
N PHE A 399 -19.67 3.02 -10.12
CA PHE A 399 -19.35 1.67 -10.56
C PHE A 399 -17.87 1.34 -10.32
N GLN A 400 -16.96 2.23 -10.71
CA GLN A 400 -15.52 2.01 -10.57
C GLN A 400 -15.10 1.89 -9.09
N GLN A 401 -15.62 2.76 -8.22
CA GLN A 401 -15.22 2.83 -6.82
C GLN A 401 -15.79 1.68 -5.97
N TYR A 402 -17.01 1.23 -6.28
CA TYR A 402 -17.80 0.34 -5.42
C TYR A 402 -18.26 -0.97 -6.08
N ASP A 403 -17.98 -1.19 -7.37
CA ASP A 403 -18.32 -2.40 -8.13
C ASP A 403 -19.82 -2.76 -8.13
N PHE A 404 -20.69 -1.73 -8.14
CA PHE A 404 -22.14 -1.96 -8.20
C PHE A 404 -22.60 -2.62 -9.50
N GLU A 405 -23.67 -3.39 -9.47
CA GLU A 405 -24.35 -3.82 -10.69
C GLU A 405 -25.22 -2.70 -11.28
N ILE A 406 -25.50 -2.76 -12.58
CA ILE A 406 -26.43 -1.84 -13.24
C ILE A 406 -27.76 -2.58 -13.40
N ASP A 407 -28.87 -1.98 -12.94
CA ASP A 407 -30.21 -2.53 -13.12
C ASP A 407 -30.47 -2.87 -14.60
N ALA A 408 -31.10 -4.03 -14.83
CA ALA A 408 -31.31 -4.55 -16.19
C ALA A 408 -32.11 -3.59 -17.08
N SER A 409 -33.06 -2.83 -16.52
CA SER A 409 -33.87 -1.86 -17.27
C SER A 409 -33.02 -0.68 -17.69
N LEU A 410 -32.19 -0.17 -16.78
CA LEU A 410 -31.23 0.90 -17.04
C LEU A 410 -30.18 0.48 -18.08
N ALA A 411 -29.57 -0.69 -17.92
CA ALA A 411 -28.59 -1.22 -18.88
C ALA A 411 -29.21 -1.41 -20.28
N THR A 412 -30.44 -1.93 -20.36
CA THR A 412 -31.18 -2.09 -21.63
C THR A 412 -31.48 -0.73 -22.26
N PHE A 413 -31.86 0.26 -21.46
CA PHE A 413 -32.11 1.62 -21.94
C PHE A 413 -30.84 2.24 -22.51
N ILE A 414 -29.74 2.23 -21.76
CA ILE A 414 -28.43 2.78 -22.18
C ILE A 414 -27.99 2.12 -23.50
N SER A 415 -27.99 0.79 -23.56
CA SER A 415 -27.57 0.06 -24.76
C SER A 415 -28.44 0.37 -25.99
N ARG A 416 -29.77 0.50 -25.81
CA ARG A 416 -30.70 0.81 -26.90
C ARG A 416 -30.56 2.24 -27.42
N TYR A 417 -30.30 3.20 -26.53
CA TYR A 417 -30.28 4.63 -26.87
C TYR A 417 -28.89 5.24 -26.80
N VAL A 418 -27.83 4.43 -26.82
CA VAL A 418 -26.43 4.87 -26.75
C VAL A 418 -26.13 5.97 -27.77
N HIS A 419 -26.66 5.87 -28.99
CA HIS A 419 -26.47 6.88 -30.06
C HIS A 419 -27.14 8.24 -29.80
N ALA A 420 -28.05 8.34 -28.82
CA ALA A 420 -28.84 9.55 -28.55
C ALA A 420 -28.18 10.49 -27.52
N PHE A 421 -27.17 10.01 -26.80
CA PHE A 421 -26.44 10.82 -25.81
C PHE A 421 -25.39 11.71 -26.48
N ASP A 422 -25.13 12.88 -25.88
CA ASP A 422 -24.00 13.73 -26.26
C ASP A 422 -22.73 13.27 -25.53
N TRP A 423 -21.98 12.39 -26.21
CA TRP A 423 -20.77 11.79 -25.65
C TRP A 423 -19.57 12.72 -25.59
N HIS A 424 -19.61 13.91 -26.21
CA HIS A 424 -18.48 14.82 -26.23
C HIS A 424 -18.08 15.24 -24.81
N SER A 425 -19.04 15.54 -23.94
CA SER A 425 -18.77 15.87 -22.52
C SER A 425 -18.12 14.70 -21.78
N PHE A 426 -18.61 13.47 -22.00
CA PHE A 426 -18.06 12.26 -21.37
C PHE A 426 -16.63 12.01 -21.86
N GLN A 427 -16.40 12.14 -23.17
CA GLN A 427 -15.12 11.92 -23.83
C GLN A 427 -14.03 12.79 -23.20
N HIS A 428 -14.26 14.10 -23.08
CA HIS A 428 -13.30 15.05 -22.48
C HIS A 428 -13.04 14.83 -20.98
N ARG A 429 -13.81 13.96 -20.33
CA ARG A 429 -13.65 13.62 -18.90
C ARG A 429 -13.09 12.21 -18.68
N MET A 430 -12.67 11.52 -19.74
CA MET A 430 -12.05 10.19 -19.62
C MET A 430 -10.80 10.20 -18.73
N ALA A 431 -10.00 11.26 -18.78
CA ALA A 431 -8.87 11.46 -17.87
C ALA A 431 -9.32 11.50 -16.39
N GLU A 432 -10.43 12.16 -16.07
CA GLU A 432 -11.01 12.18 -14.73
C GLU A 432 -11.44 10.77 -14.30
N LEU A 433 -12.20 10.06 -15.13
CA LEU A 433 -12.72 8.72 -14.82
C LEU A 433 -11.58 7.74 -14.55
N ILE A 434 -10.57 7.72 -15.41
CA ILE A 434 -9.44 6.79 -15.27
C ILE A 434 -8.56 7.12 -14.06
N ASN A 435 -8.43 8.40 -13.71
CA ASN A 435 -7.65 8.79 -12.54
C ASN A 435 -8.37 8.49 -11.21
N MET A 436 -9.69 8.28 -11.21
CA MET A 436 -10.43 7.94 -9.98
C MET A 436 -9.98 6.57 -9.41
N PRO A 437 -9.76 6.45 -8.09
CA PRO A 437 -9.47 5.16 -7.45
C PRO A 437 -10.59 4.14 -7.70
N GLY A 438 -10.24 2.87 -7.91
CA GLY A 438 -11.19 1.79 -8.08
C GLY A 438 -10.82 0.82 -9.20
N ASP A 439 -11.82 0.16 -9.76
CA ASP A 439 -11.70 -0.92 -10.75
C ASP A 439 -11.81 -0.36 -12.18
N VAL A 440 -10.74 0.26 -12.67
CA VAL A 440 -10.70 0.85 -14.03
C VAL A 440 -10.91 -0.23 -15.08
N GLU A 441 -10.35 -1.44 -14.89
CA GLU A 441 -10.54 -2.58 -15.81
C GLU A 441 -12.02 -2.95 -15.98
N LYS A 442 -12.75 -3.06 -14.86
CA LYS A 442 -14.17 -3.43 -14.88
C LYS A 442 -14.99 -2.33 -15.53
N THR A 443 -14.61 -1.08 -15.28
CA THR A 443 -15.30 0.10 -15.80
C THR A 443 -15.19 0.14 -17.31
N LEU A 444 -13.98 0.02 -17.86
CA LEU A 444 -13.72 -0.08 -19.30
C LEU A 444 -14.41 -1.31 -19.92
N THR A 445 -14.39 -2.46 -19.23
CA THR A 445 -15.13 -3.66 -19.66
C THR A 445 -16.62 -3.40 -19.76
N ARG A 446 -17.21 -2.64 -18.82
CA ARG A 446 -18.64 -2.32 -18.82
C ARG A 446 -18.99 -1.30 -19.91
N LEU A 447 -18.16 -0.28 -20.10
CA LEU A 447 -18.28 0.69 -21.19
C LEU A 447 -18.28 -0.02 -22.55
N HIS A 448 -17.37 -0.98 -22.75
CA HIS A 448 -17.33 -1.86 -23.93
C HIS A 448 -18.64 -2.66 -24.08
N ARG A 449 -19.08 -3.36 -23.02
CA ARG A 449 -20.31 -4.19 -23.06
C ARG A 449 -21.58 -3.41 -23.37
N LEU A 450 -21.63 -2.13 -22.99
CA LEU A 450 -22.75 -1.22 -23.29
C LEU A 450 -22.58 -0.47 -24.63
N ASN A 451 -21.51 -0.78 -25.38
CA ASN A 451 -21.14 -0.15 -26.64
C ASN A 451 -20.88 1.37 -26.53
N ILE A 452 -20.53 1.85 -25.33
CA ILE A 452 -20.27 3.26 -25.07
C ILE A 452 -18.91 3.68 -25.64
N LEU A 453 -17.88 2.83 -25.50
CA LEU A 453 -16.54 3.13 -26.01
C LEU A 453 -16.55 3.49 -27.50
N SER A 454 -17.34 2.80 -28.33
CA SER A 454 -17.47 3.11 -29.77
C SER A 454 -17.96 4.53 -30.08
N HIS A 455 -18.48 5.26 -29.09
CA HIS A 455 -18.97 6.64 -29.23
C HIS A 455 -18.01 7.69 -28.66
N LEU A 456 -16.88 7.27 -28.08
CA LEU A 456 -15.88 8.17 -27.47
C LEU A 456 -14.74 8.51 -28.47
N GLY A 457 -15.08 8.73 -29.75
CA GLY A 457 -14.12 9.14 -30.77
C GLY A 457 -13.14 8.06 -31.25
N GLU A 458 -12.02 8.48 -31.87
CA GLU A 458 -11.06 7.58 -32.54
C GLU A 458 -10.50 6.52 -31.58
N GLY A 459 -10.15 6.92 -30.35
CA GLY A 459 -9.57 6.01 -29.36
C GLY A 459 -10.51 4.88 -28.94
N GLY A 460 -11.79 5.19 -28.76
CA GLY A 460 -12.80 4.20 -28.41
C GLY A 460 -13.11 3.22 -29.53
N GLU A 461 -13.22 3.70 -30.78
CA GLU A 461 -13.42 2.86 -31.96
C GLU A 461 -12.25 1.89 -32.19
N LEU A 462 -11.02 2.38 -32.05
CA LEU A 462 -9.82 1.57 -32.19
C LEU A 462 -9.71 0.49 -31.08
N PHE A 463 -10.13 0.82 -29.86
CA PHE A 463 -10.14 -0.15 -28.76
C PHE A 463 -11.19 -1.26 -28.97
N GLU A 464 -12.38 -0.90 -29.44
CA GLU A 464 -13.41 -1.88 -29.84
C GLU A 464 -12.89 -2.84 -30.90
N LYS A 465 -12.13 -2.33 -31.88
CA LYS A 465 -11.45 -3.17 -32.86
C LYS A 465 -10.42 -4.09 -32.19
N ALA A 466 -9.60 -3.56 -31.27
CA ALA A 466 -8.60 -4.34 -30.54
C ALA A 466 -9.22 -5.49 -29.72
N MET A 467 -10.40 -5.31 -29.13
CA MET A 467 -11.15 -6.38 -28.43
C MET A 467 -11.43 -7.59 -29.33
N MET A 468 -11.54 -7.38 -30.65
CA MET A 468 -11.78 -8.40 -31.67
C MET A 468 -10.51 -8.82 -32.43
N THR A 469 -9.35 -8.24 -32.13
CA THR A 469 -8.08 -8.55 -32.79
C THR A 469 -7.38 -9.71 -32.07
N ARG A 470 -7.03 -10.77 -32.82
CA ARG A 470 -6.23 -11.89 -32.30
C ARG A 470 -4.76 -11.48 -32.19
N SER A 471 -4.09 -11.86 -31.09
CA SER A 471 -2.63 -11.83 -31.01
C SER A 471 -2.03 -12.99 -31.83
N GLU A 472 -1.29 -12.69 -32.90
CA GLU A 472 -0.61 -13.72 -33.71
C GLU A 472 0.77 -14.11 -33.14
N ARG A 473 1.30 -13.34 -32.19
CA ARG A 473 2.69 -13.45 -31.70
C ARG A 473 2.84 -13.81 -30.22
N SER A 474 1.78 -13.79 -29.42
CA SER A 474 1.84 -14.28 -28.04
C SER A 474 1.10 -15.61 -27.92
N LEU A 475 1.63 -16.50 -27.07
CA LEU A 475 0.93 -17.70 -26.59
C LEU A 475 -0.24 -17.35 -25.64
N ASP A 476 -0.60 -16.06 -25.56
CA ASP A 476 -1.63 -15.53 -24.70
C ASP A 476 -3.02 -16.06 -25.15
N PRO A 477 -3.85 -16.57 -24.22
CA PRO A 477 -5.24 -16.92 -24.53
C PRO A 477 -6.13 -15.73 -24.94
N TYR A 478 -5.70 -14.48 -24.76
CA TYR A 478 -6.54 -13.28 -24.94
C TYR A 478 -6.43 -12.61 -26.33
N THR A 479 -7.50 -11.92 -26.73
CA THR A 479 -7.44 -10.92 -27.80
C THR A 479 -6.66 -9.69 -27.33
N VAL A 480 -6.19 -8.85 -28.26
CA VAL A 480 -5.39 -7.66 -27.94
C VAL A 480 -6.08 -6.76 -26.91
N GLY A 481 -7.37 -6.44 -27.13
CA GLY A 481 -8.10 -5.60 -26.17
C GLY A 481 -8.35 -6.28 -24.82
N LYS A 482 -8.60 -7.60 -24.78
CA LYS A 482 -8.78 -8.30 -23.49
C LYS A 482 -7.46 -8.36 -22.71
N HIS A 483 -6.34 -8.55 -23.40
CA HIS A 483 -5.01 -8.45 -22.83
C HIS A 483 -4.79 -7.07 -22.17
N THR A 484 -5.12 -5.98 -22.89
CA THR A 484 -5.05 -4.62 -22.34
C THR A 484 -5.88 -4.45 -21.06
N LEU A 485 -7.11 -4.96 -21.03
CA LEU A 485 -7.95 -4.92 -19.83
C LEU A 485 -7.29 -5.68 -18.67
N VAL A 486 -6.77 -6.89 -18.91
CA VAL A 486 -6.07 -7.67 -17.87
C VAL A 486 -4.85 -6.91 -17.32
N ALA A 487 -4.07 -6.25 -18.17
CA ALA A 487 -2.96 -5.41 -17.74
C ALA A 487 -3.41 -4.24 -16.86
N ILE A 488 -4.50 -3.55 -17.22
CA ILE A 488 -5.11 -2.50 -16.38
C ILE A 488 -5.58 -3.08 -15.04
N GLY A 489 -6.16 -4.28 -15.02
CA GLY A 489 -6.58 -4.94 -13.80
C GLY A 489 -5.42 -5.27 -12.84
N HIS A 490 -4.22 -5.55 -13.38
CA HIS A 490 -3.01 -5.68 -12.56
C HIS A 490 -2.56 -4.33 -11.98
N LEU A 491 -2.78 -3.22 -12.68
CA LEU A 491 -2.52 -1.89 -12.15
C LEU A 491 -3.53 -1.49 -11.07
N ASP A 492 -4.82 -1.84 -11.25
CA ASP A 492 -5.85 -1.67 -10.22
C ASP A 492 -5.46 -2.43 -8.93
N GLU A 493 -4.99 -3.68 -9.06
CA GLU A 493 -4.48 -4.50 -7.93
C GLU A 493 -3.32 -3.82 -7.19
N ILE A 494 -2.35 -3.27 -7.94
CA ILE A 494 -1.24 -2.51 -7.36
C ILE A 494 -1.78 -1.30 -6.60
N ARG A 495 -2.71 -0.53 -7.18
CA ARG A 495 -3.26 0.69 -6.57
C ARG A 495 -4.04 0.44 -5.28
N ARG A 496 -4.81 -0.65 -5.18
CA ARG A 496 -5.68 -0.95 -4.02
C ARG A 496 -4.95 -1.27 -2.72
N THR A 497 -3.66 -1.60 -2.76
CA THR A 497 -2.90 -1.92 -1.55
C THR A 497 -2.76 -0.63 -0.70
N GLU A 498 -3.38 -0.57 0.49
CA GLU A 498 -3.33 0.60 1.39
C GLU A 498 -2.26 0.46 2.48
N PRO A 499 -1.62 1.56 2.90
CA PRO A 499 -0.79 1.57 4.10
C PRO A 499 -1.68 1.83 5.33
N SER A 500 -1.31 1.27 6.47
CA SER A 500 -1.99 1.53 7.74
C SER A 500 -2.13 3.04 8.05
N SER A 501 -3.36 3.48 8.35
CA SER A 501 -3.73 4.85 8.74
C SER A 501 -2.88 5.40 9.92
N PRO A 502 -2.64 6.74 9.99
CA PRO A 502 -1.96 7.40 11.10
C PRO A 502 -2.74 7.35 12.43
N PHE A 503 -4.04 7.05 12.41
CA PHE A 503 -4.72 6.52 13.59
C PHE A 503 -4.35 5.05 13.69
N GLY A 504 -3.24 4.79 14.38
CA GLY A 504 -2.55 3.52 14.37
C GLY A 504 -3.46 2.30 14.45
N ALA A 505 -2.94 1.18 13.91
CA ALA A 505 -3.40 -0.19 14.11
C ALA A 505 -3.34 -0.64 15.59
N GLY A 506 -3.81 0.19 16.53
CA GLY A 506 -4.09 -0.11 17.92
C GLY A 506 -5.59 -0.28 18.10
N GLY A 507 -6.12 -1.45 17.72
CA GLY A 507 -7.43 -1.92 18.20
C GLY A 507 -8.70 -1.21 17.68
N GLY A 508 -8.67 -0.58 16.51
CA GLY A 508 -9.82 0.11 15.94
C GLY A 508 -10.03 -0.20 14.46
N PHE A 509 -11.09 -0.97 14.18
CA PHE A 509 -11.52 -1.47 12.86
C PHE A 509 -10.65 -2.59 12.32
N GLY A 510 -11.26 -3.76 12.13
CA GLY A 510 -10.61 -4.96 11.60
C GLY A 510 -10.18 -4.75 10.17
N SER A 511 -9.04 -4.07 9.98
CA SER A 511 -8.35 -4.03 8.71
C SER A 511 -7.91 -5.47 8.39
N PRO A 512 -8.11 -5.96 7.15
CA PRO A 512 -7.50 -7.21 6.73
C PRO A 512 -5.99 -7.12 6.98
N ILE A 513 -5.40 -8.27 7.33
CA ILE A 513 -3.96 -8.42 7.53
C ILE A 513 -3.28 -7.78 6.32
N ALA A 514 -2.65 -6.61 6.52
CA ALA A 514 -1.89 -5.94 5.49
C ALA A 514 -0.89 -6.96 4.93
N PRO A 515 -0.67 -7.02 3.60
CA PRO A 515 0.38 -7.88 3.08
C PRO A 515 1.68 -7.56 3.82
N SER A 516 2.46 -8.59 4.14
CA SER A 516 3.75 -8.41 4.81
C SER A 516 4.51 -7.26 4.13
N PRO A 517 5.18 -6.36 4.88
CA PRO A 517 5.94 -5.22 4.33
C PRO A 517 7.11 -5.62 3.38
N THR A 518 7.20 -6.90 3.03
CA THR A 518 8.14 -7.54 2.13
C THR A 518 7.48 -8.17 0.88
N SER A 519 6.18 -7.93 0.63
CA SER A 519 5.49 -8.51 -0.54
C SER A 519 5.81 -7.77 -1.85
N GLU A 520 5.88 -8.50 -2.97
CA GLU A 520 6.08 -7.94 -4.33
C GLU A 520 5.07 -6.82 -4.64
N LEU A 521 3.83 -6.97 -4.16
CA LEU A 521 2.74 -6.01 -4.40
C LEU A 521 2.95 -4.69 -3.64
N GLU A 522 3.47 -4.73 -2.42
CA GLU A 522 3.77 -3.53 -1.63
C GLU A 522 4.90 -2.70 -2.25
N GLU A 523 5.92 -3.36 -2.81
CA GLU A 523 7.00 -2.69 -3.53
C GLU A 523 6.49 -1.98 -4.79
N LEU A 524 5.63 -2.64 -5.56
CA LEU A 524 4.99 -2.04 -6.74
C LEU A 524 4.06 -0.89 -6.37
N ASN A 525 3.32 -1.04 -5.27
CA ASN A 525 2.46 0.02 -4.74
C ASN A 525 3.27 1.24 -4.29
N THR A 526 4.43 1.02 -3.66
CA THR A 526 5.37 2.09 -3.30
C THR A 526 5.84 2.85 -4.54
N ALA A 527 6.20 2.13 -5.61
CA ALA A 527 6.54 2.77 -6.89
C ALA A 527 5.34 3.54 -7.48
N PHE A 528 4.13 2.96 -7.44
CA PHE A 528 2.91 3.63 -7.91
C PHE A 528 2.62 4.92 -7.15
N ARG A 529 2.73 4.93 -5.82
CA ARG A 529 2.52 6.12 -4.98
C ARG A 529 3.57 7.21 -5.18
N SER A 530 4.75 6.85 -5.69
CA SER A 530 5.78 7.84 -6.01
C SER A 530 5.45 8.66 -7.26
N LEU A 531 4.47 8.23 -8.06
CA LEU A 531 3.95 9.01 -9.19
C LEU A 531 3.12 10.19 -8.67
N SER A 532 3.39 11.37 -9.20
CA SER A 532 2.59 12.58 -9.00
C SER A 532 1.24 12.52 -9.69
N ASP A 533 1.16 11.83 -10.84
CA ASP A 533 -0.07 11.62 -11.60
C ASP A 533 -0.06 10.25 -12.28
N SER A 534 -1.05 9.42 -11.96
CA SER A 534 -1.19 8.06 -12.49
C SER A 534 -2.02 7.99 -13.78
N ALA A 535 -2.76 9.05 -14.14
CA ALA A 535 -3.66 9.02 -15.29
C ALA A 535 -2.97 8.73 -16.63
N PRO A 536 -1.77 9.30 -16.92
CA PRO A 536 -1.02 8.96 -18.14
C PRO A 536 -0.64 7.48 -18.24
N LEU A 537 -0.34 6.83 -17.12
CA LEU A 537 0.02 5.42 -17.07
C LEU A 537 -1.16 4.53 -17.47
N TYR A 538 -2.34 4.76 -16.88
CA TYR A 538 -3.55 4.03 -17.25
C TYR A 538 -3.94 4.24 -18.72
N MET A 539 -3.87 5.49 -19.20
CA MET A 539 -4.20 5.79 -20.59
C MET A 539 -3.19 5.18 -21.57
N ALA A 540 -1.89 5.19 -21.21
CA ALA A 540 -0.87 4.51 -22.00
C ALA A 540 -1.14 2.99 -22.06
N LEU A 541 -1.49 2.35 -20.94
CA LEU A 541 -1.91 0.94 -20.95
C LEU A 541 -3.15 0.72 -21.83
N PHE A 542 -4.16 1.59 -21.76
CA PHE A 542 -5.37 1.49 -22.59
C PHE A 542 -5.07 1.53 -24.10
N LEU A 543 -4.04 2.27 -24.52
CA LEU A 543 -3.73 2.52 -25.92
C LEU A 543 -2.48 1.78 -26.45
N HIS A 544 -1.63 1.17 -25.60
CA HIS A 544 -0.27 0.74 -25.98
C HIS A 544 -0.21 -0.21 -27.19
N ASP A 545 -1.23 -1.06 -27.31
CA ASP A 545 -1.30 -2.14 -28.30
C ASP A 545 -2.41 -1.92 -29.34
N ILE A 546 -3.03 -0.73 -29.36
CA ILE A 546 -4.25 -0.46 -30.13
C ILE A 546 -4.07 -0.61 -31.65
N ASP A 547 -2.83 -0.59 -32.13
CA ASP A 547 -2.49 -0.70 -33.55
C ASP A 547 -1.91 -2.06 -33.98
N LYS A 548 -1.94 -3.08 -33.10
CA LYS A 548 -1.63 -4.45 -33.52
C LYS A 548 -2.60 -4.88 -34.64
N PRO A 549 -2.14 -5.57 -35.70
CA PRO A 549 -0.89 -6.34 -35.80
C PRO A 549 0.30 -5.64 -36.50
N ASP A 550 0.31 -4.31 -36.64
CA ASP A 550 1.46 -3.61 -37.25
C ASP A 550 2.76 -3.89 -36.46
N PRO A 551 3.86 -4.39 -37.06
CA PRO A 551 5.11 -4.60 -36.34
C PRO A 551 5.76 -3.30 -35.82
N THR A 552 5.32 -2.15 -36.30
CA THR A 552 5.71 -0.81 -35.86
C THR A 552 4.67 -0.16 -34.94
N HIS A 553 3.75 -0.95 -34.37
CA HIS A 553 2.67 -0.48 -33.51
C HIS A 553 3.08 0.41 -32.33
N PRO A 554 4.28 0.30 -31.71
CA PRO A 554 4.66 1.25 -30.66
C PRO A 554 4.78 2.68 -31.21
N ALA A 555 5.33 2.84 -32.42
CA ALA A 555 5.48 4.14 -33.06
C ALA A 555 4.13 4.66 -33.60
N THR A 556 3.39 3.85 -34.34
CA THR A 556 2.11 4.26 -34.93
C THR A 556 1.01 4.45 -33.87
N GLY A 557 1.04 3.65 -32.79
CA GLY A 557 0.20 3.82 -31.61
C GLY A 557 0.46 5.14 -30.90
N ALA A 558 1.73 5.54 -30.74
CA ALA A 558 2.08 6.84 -30.17
C ALA A 558 1.61 8.01 -31.05
N GLU A 559 1.72 7.90 -32.38
CA GLU A 559 1.20 8.92 -33.31
C GLU A 559 -0.33 9.07 -33.24
N LYS A 560 -1.05 7.99 -32.95
CA LYS A 560 -2.50 8.02 -32.70
C LYS A 560 -2.83 8.63 -31.34
N ALA A 561 -2.09 8.24 -30.30
CA ALA A 561 -2.26 8.75 -28.95
C ALA A 561 -2.08 10.27 -28.86
N GLU A 562 -1.20 10.86 -29.68
CA GLU A 562 -1.01 12.32 -29.78
C GLU A 562 -2.30 13.06 -30.15
N ARG A 563 -3.19 12.44 -30.95
CA ARG A 563 -4.51 12.97 -31.29
C ARG A 563 -5.58 12.59 -30.28
N ILE A 564 -5.55 11.35 -29.79
CA ILE A 564 -6.60 10.78 -28.92
C ILE A 564 -6.53 11.35 -27.50
N ALA A 565 -5.34 11.51 -26.91
CA ALA A 565 -5.21 11.92 -25.51
C ALA A 565 -5.83 13.31 -25.23
N PRO A 566 -5.65 14.34 -26.07
CA PRO A 566 -6.35 15.62 -25.90
C PRO A 566 -7.88 15.50 -25.97
N GLU A 567 -8.42 14.62 -26.84
CA GLU A 567 -9.86 14.37 -26.90
C GLU A 567 -10.39 13.72 -25.61
N PHE A 568 -9.56 12.96 -24.91
CA PHE A 568 -9.86 12.34 -23.62
C PHE A 568 -9.61 13.24 -22.41
N GLY A 569 -9.28 14.52 -22.63
CA GLY A 569 -9.08 15.51 -21.57
C GLY A 569 -7.67 15.62 -21.02
N PHE A 570 -6.68 14.97 -21.65
CA PHE A 570 -5.27 15.08 -21.21
C PHE A 570 -4.64 16.38 -21.70
N ASN A 571 -3.84 17.00 -20.84
CA ASN A 571 -3.07 18.19 -21.21
C ASN A 571 -1.84 17.84 -22.07
N ALA A 572 -1.13 18.86 -22.56
CA ALA A 572 0.02 18.67 -23.46
C ALA A 572 1.17 17.87 -22.83
N GLN A 573 1.45 18.06 -21.54
CA GLN A 573 2.51 17.31 -20.84
C GLN A 573 2.11 15.85 -20.66
N GLN A 574 0.90 15.60 -20.16
CA GLN A 574 0.35 14.25 -20.03
C GLN A 574 0.29 13.52 -21.37
N THR A 575 -0.06 14.22 -22.46
CA THR A 575 -0.09 13.66 -23.81
C THR A 575 1.30 13.22 -24.26
N ASP A 576 2.35 14.03 -24.02
CA ASP A 576 3.74 13.66 -24.32
C ASP A 576 4.18 12.44 -23.51
N ASP A 577 3.80 12.36 -22.23
CA ASP A 577 4.08 11.21 -21.36
C ASP A 577 3.37 9.94 -21.85
N ILE A 578 2.09 10.01 -22.23
CA ILE A 578 1.35 8.89 -22.83
C ILE A 578 2.03 8.42 -24.13
N CYS A 579 2.36 9.35 -25.02
CA CYS A 579 3.03 9.03 -26.29
C CYS A 579 4.39 8.38 -26.07
N PHE A 580 5.16 8.86 -25.09
CA PHE A 580 6.43 8.26 -24.70
C PHE A 580 6.25 6.81 -24.22
N LEU A 581 5.32 6.60 -23.27
CA LEU A 581 5.07 5.29 -22.68
C LEU A 581 4.63 4.27 -23.74
N ILE A 582 3.73 4.65 -24.65
CA ILE A 582 3.30 3.80 -25.76
C ILE A 582 4.46 3.51 -26.72
N ARG A 583 5.28 4.51 -27.05
CA ARG A 583 6.42 4.32 -27.97
C ARG A 583 7.47 3.36 -27.40
N GLU A 584 7.67 3.38 -26.09
CA GLU A 584 8.76 2.68 -25.42
C GLU A 584 8.31 1.45 -24.61
N HIS A 585 7.03 1.04 -24.68
CA HIS A 585 6.49 -0.04 -23.83
C HIS A 585 7.23 -1.38 -23.96
N LEU A 586 7.85 -1.67 -25.12
CA LEU A 586 8.66 -2.88 -25.33
C LEU A 586 10.14 -2.71 -24.94
N THR A 587 10.61 -1.48 -24.74
CA THR A 587 12.03 -1.18 -24.56
C THR A 587 12.55 -1.76 -23.24
N MET A 588 11.83 -1.53 -22.14
CA MET A 588 12.30 -1.93 -20.82
C MET A 588 12.29 -3.45 -20.65
N ILE A 589 11.27 -4.15 -21.16
CA ILE A 589 11.24 -5.61 -21.14
C ILE A 589 12.31 -6.23 -22.03
N ALA A 590 12.59 -5.64 -23.19
CA ALA A 590 13.69 -6.09 -24.05
C ALA A 590 15.05 -5.95 -23.35
N LEU A 591 15.30 -4.80 -22.70
CA LEU A 591 16.52 -4.57 -21.92
C LEU A 591 16.65 -5.55 -20.74
N ALA A 592 15.55 -5.86 -20.06
CA ALA A 592 15.54 -6.79 -18.94
C ALA A 592 15.80 -8.25 -19.38
N ARG A 593 15.33 -8.64 -20.58
CA ARG A 593 15.45 -10.02 -21.09
C ARG A 593 16.75 -10.30 -21.82
N TYR A 594 17.13 -9.41 -22.73
CA TYR A 594 18.11 -9.73 -23.77
C TYR A 594 19.42 -8.97 -23.62
N HIS A 595 19.42 -7.77 -23.08
CA HIS A 595 20.59 -6.89 -23.16
C HIS A 595 21.48 -6.94 -21.92
N HIS A 596 22.78 -6.75 -22.14
CA HIS A 596 23.73 -6.38 -21.10
C HIS A 596 23.46 -4.97 -20.57
N TRP A 597 23.68 -4.76 -19.27
CA TRP A 597 23.60 -3.43 -18.66
C TRP A 597 25.01 -2.88 -18.44
N ASP A 598 25.58 -2.33 -19.50
CA ASP A 598 26.80 -1.52 -19.40
C ASP A 598 26.49 -0.02 -19.26
N GLU A 599 27.54 0.79 -19.07
CA GLU A 599 27.41 2.24 -18.94
C GLU A 599 26.75 2.88 -20.16
N SER A 600 27.03 2.38 -21.37
CA SER A 600 26.43 2.93 -22.58
C SER A 600 24.94 2.65 -22.66
N THR A 601 24.54 1.42 -22.38
CA THR A 601 23.14 0.97 -22.39
C THR A 601 22.32 1.71 -21.34
N ILE A 602 22.83 1.79 -20.11
CA ILE A 602 22.16 2.51 -19.03
C ILE A 602 22.12 4.02 -19.32
N SER A 603 23.20 4.63 -19.82
CA SER A 603 23.21 6.05 -20.17
C SER A 603 22.23 6.40 -21.30
N GLU A 604 22.14 5.56 -22.32
CA GLU A 604 21.17 5.73 -23.42
C GLU A 604 19.74 5.56 -22.92
N PHE A 605 19.49 4.56 -22.06
CA PHE A 605 18.17 4.38 -21.46
C PHE A 605 17.79 5.53 -20.52
N CYS A 606 18.71 6.04 -19.69
CA CYS A 606 18.51 7.24 -18.87
C CYS A 606 18.13 8.46 -19.73
N LYS A 607 18.84 8.69 -20.84
CA LYS A 607 18.54 9.79 -21.77
C LYS A 607 17.17 9.63 -22.42
N LYS A 608 16.78 8.39 -22.70
CA LYS A 608 15.49 8.06 -23.31
C LYS A 608 14.34 8.30 -22.33
N VAL A 609 14.41 7.78 -21.10
CA VAL A 609 13.35 8.00 -20.08
C VAL A 609 13.31 9.44 -19.59
N ASN A 610 14.46 10.12 -19.49
CA ASN A 610 14.63 11.56 -19.22
C ASN A 610 14.08 12.09 -17.87
N SER A 611 13.25 11.34 -17.16
CA SER A 611 12.76 11.68 -15.82
C SER A 611 12.52 10.43 -14.98
N LEU A 612 12.54 10.61 -13.65
CA LEU A 612 12.19 9.55 -12.71
C LEU A 612 10.71 9.15 -12.86
N GLU A 613 9.81 10.11 -13.08
CA GLU A 613 8.38 9.88 -13.31
C GLU A 613 8.13 8.91 -14.47
N ARG A 614 8.79 9.16 -15.62
CA ARG A 614 8.68 8.30 -16.82
C ARG A 614 9.28 6.93 -16.62
N LEU A 615 10.39 6.84 -15.89
CA LEU A 615 11.01 5.56 -15.54
C LEU A 615 10.05 4.71 -14.71
N THR A 616 9.47 5.29 -13.66
CA THR A 616 8.52 4.61 -12.76
C THR A 616 7.25 4.19 -13.50
N ALA A 617 6.67 5.08 -14.31
CA ALA A 617 5.51 4.75 -15.12
C ALA A 617 5.81 3.65 -16.14
N LEU A 618 6.96 3.72 -16.84
CA LEU A 618 7.36 2.68 -17.79
C LEU A 618 7.60 1.33 -17.11
N TYR A 619 8.19 1.32 -15.91
CA TYR A 619 8.37 0.12 -15.10
C TYR A 619 7.04 -0.55 -14.76
N LEU A 620 6.08 0.22 -14.24
CA LEU A 620 4.76 -0.29 -13.87
C LEU A 620 3.96 -0.76 -15.08
N LEU A 621 4.01 -0.01 -16.20
CA LEU A 621 3.40 -0.40 -17.48
C LEU A 621 3.96 -1.74 -17.93
N THR A 622 5.29 -1.84 -18.00
CA THR A 622 6.01 -3.03 -18.46
C THR A 622 5.69 -4.24 -17.59
N TYR A 623 5.62 -4.04 -16.26
CA TYR A 623 5.25 -5.09 -15.33
C TYR A 623 3.83 -5.60 -15.58
N CYS A 624 2.85 -4.70 -15.70
CA CYS A 624 1.44 -5.06 -15.89
C CYS A 624 1.20 -5.77 -17.23
N ASP A 625 1.77 -5.24 -18.31
CA ASP A 625 1.74 -5.84 -19.66
C ASP A 625 2.40 -7.24 -19.65
N SER A 626 3.59 -7.35 -19.05
CA SER A 626 4.28 -8.64 -18.96
C SER A 626 3.52 -9.66 -18.10
N LYS A 627 2.91 -9.24 -16.99
CA LYS A 627 2.11 -10.11 -16.12
C LYS A 627 0.84 -10.60 -16.82
N ALA A 628 0.20 -9.76 -17.63
CA ALA A 628 -0.97 -10.12 -18.42
C ALA A 628 -0.67 -11.22 -19.47
N ASN A 629 0.57 -11.29 -19.98
CA ASN A 629 1.03 -12.34 -20.90
C ASN A 629 1.27 -13.72 -20.24
N GLY A 630 1.08 -13.85 -18.92
CA GLY A 630 1.18 -15.09 -18.16
C GLY A 630 2.59 -15.48 -17.70
N SER A 631 2.66 -16.39 -16.72
CA SER A 631 3.90 -16.78 -16.03
C SER A 631 4.94 -17.49 -16.90
N GLN A 632 4.52 -18.11 -18.01
CA GLN A 632 5.45 -18.69 -18.99
C GLN A 632 6.31 -17.61 -19.66
N ASN A 633 5.73 -16.45 -19.94
CA ASN A 633 6.47 -15.34 -20.54
C ASN A 633 7.13 -14.49 -19.45
N PHE A 634 6.49 -14.24 -18.32
CA PHE A 634 7.01 -13.38 -17.25
C PHE A 634 7.42 -14.15 -16.00
N SER A 635 8.53 -14.89 -16.13
CA SER A 635 9.11 -15.68 -15.03
C SER A 635 9.68 -14.81 -13.91
N HIS A 636 9.89 -15.41 -12.74
CA HIS A 636 10.53 -14.74 -11.60
C HIS A 636 11.92 -14.16 -11.92
N VAL A 637 12.69 -14.80 -12.79
CA VAL A 637 13.99 -14.27 -13.24
C VAL A 637 13.81 -12.99 -14.05
N VAL A 638 12.81 -12.94 -14.93
CA VAL A 638 12.52 -11.75 -15.73
C VAL A 638 11.97 -10.63 -14.86
N LYS A 639 11.08 -10.93 -13.92
CA LYS A 639 10.60 -9.99 -12.89
C LYS A 639 11.75 -9.37 -12.12
N HIS A 640 12.65 -10.22 -11.61
CA HIS A 640 13.84 -9.77 -10.89
C HIS A 640 14.72 -8.88 -11.79
N ASN A 641 14.98 -9.29 -13.04
CA ASN A 641 15.74 -8.46 -13.98
C ASN A 641 15.11 -7.09 -14.23
N LEU A 642 13.79 -7.04 -14.42
CA LEU A 642 13.05 -5.80 -14.65
C LEU A 642 13.17 -4.87 -13.44
N LYS A 643 13.00 -5.41 -12.22
CA LYS A 643 13.18 -4.66 -10.96
C LYS A 643 14.62 -4.16 -10.81
N SER A 644 15.62 -5.02 -11.03
CA SER A 644 17.03 -4.59 -10.95
C SER A 644 17.32 -3.48 -11.95
N LEU A 645 16.84 -3.57 -13.19
CA LEU A 645 17.01 -2.51 -14.19
C LEU A 645 16.37 -1.19 -13.72
N TYR A 646 15.15 -1.24 -13.19
CA TYR A 646 14.48 -0.08 -12.61
C TYR A 646 15.32 0.57 -11.51
N GLU A 647 15.80 -0.21 -10.55
CA GLU A 647 16.61 0.27 -9.43
C GLU A 647 17.92 0.91 -9.89
N VAL A 648 18.64 0.26 -10.80
CA VAL A 648 19.89 0.77 -11.37
C VAL A 648 19.71 2.14 -12.01
N VAL A 649 18.64 2.32 -12.78
CA VAL A 649 18.35 3.56 -13.49
C VAL A 649 17.84 4.62 -12.50
N ARG A 650 16.98 4.23 -11.55
CA ARG A 650 16.48 5.12 -10.48
C ARG A 650 17.61 5.72 -9.67
N THR A 651 18.59 4.90 -9.29
CA THR A 651 19.80 5.34 -8.59
C THR A 651 20.59 6.38 -9.38
N ARG A 652 20.55 6.40 -10.72
CA ARG A 652 21.18 7.46 -11.52
C ARG A 652 20.45 8.79 -11.46
N PHE A 653 19.13 8.78 -11.27
CA PHE A 653 18.33 10.00 -11.13
C PHE A 653 18.41 10.59 -9.72
N VAL A 654 18.35 9.74 -8.69
CA VAL A 654 18.34 10.17 -7.28
C VAL A 654 19.76 10.38 -6.73
N GLY A 655 20.75 9.70 -7.30
CA GLY A 655 22.11 9.60 -6.76
C GLY A 655 22.28 8.38 -5.85
N GLN A 656 23.53 7.90 -5.71
CA GLN A 656 23.87 6.92 -4.66
C GLN A 656 24.19 7.66 -3.37
N GLU A 657 23.45 7.39 -2.32
CA GLU A 657 23.85 7.77 -0.97
C GLU A 657 24.89 6.75 -0.46
N GLU A 658 26.16 7.15 -0.38
CA GLU A 658 27.25 6.31 0.18
C GLU A 658 26.97 5.87 1.64
N THR A 659 26.11 6.60 2.36
CA THR A 659 25.63 6.25 3.70
C THR A 659 24.93 4.89 3.76
N GLN A 660 24.33 4.42 2.66
CA GLN A 660 23.67 3.11 2.61
C GLN A 660 24.66 1.94 2.59
N TRP A 661 25.91 2.14 2.14
CA TRP A 661 26.93 1.08 2.14
C TRP A 661 27.37 0.70 3.54
N GLY A 662 27.42 1.69 4.45
CA GLY A 662 27.82 1.50 5.84
C GLY A 662 26.94 0.50 6.62
N ALA A 663 25.74 0.21 6.12
CA ALA A 663 24.88 -0.84 6.68
C ALA A 663 25.40 -2.27 6.40
N PHE A 664 26.18 -2.47 5.33
CA PHE A 664 26.63 -3.79 4.88
C PHE A 664 28.13 -4.03 5.12
N ALA A 665 28.98 -3.03 4.87
CA ALA A 665 30.42 -3.05 5.12
C ALA A 665 30.99 -1.61 5.19
N PRO A 666 32.22 -1.40 5.68
CA PRO A 666 32.86 -0.07 5.66
C PRO A 666 32.90 0.52 4.25
N VAL A 667 32.60 1.82 4.13
CA VAL A 667 32.53 2.54 2.85
C VAL A 667 33.86 2.42 2.08
N GLU A 668 34.98 2.44 2.80
CA GLU A 668 36.33 2.32 2.23
C GLU A 668 36.55 0.95 1.57
N GLU A 669 36.01 -0.13 2.14
CA GLU A 669 36.10 -1.48 1.55
C GLU A 669 35.31 -1.57 0.25
N PHE A 670 34.11 -0.98 0.20
CA PHE A 670 33.32 -0.85 -1.03
C PHE A 670 34.08 -0.08 -2.11
N GLN A 671 34.63 1.10 -1.77
CA GLN A 671 35.36 1.93 -2.72
C GLN A 671 36.59 1.21 -3.27
N GLN A 672 37.38 0.57 -2.40
CA GLN A 672 38.57 -0.17 -2.81
C GLN A 672 38.21 -1.38 -3.69
N PHE A 673 37.17 -2.13 -3.33
CA PHE A 673 36.72 -3.27 -4.11
C PHE A 673 36.22 -2.84 -5.50
N LEU A 674 35.31 -1.87 -5.54
CA LEU A 674 34.70 -1.38 -6.79
C LEU A 674 35.70 -0.67 -7.71
N HIS A 675 36.81 -0.14 -7.17
CA HIS A 675 37.89 0.45 -7.98
C HIS A 675 38.53 -0.57 -8.95
N HIS A 676 38.59 -1.84 -8.56
CA HIS A 676 39.17 -2.93 -9.34
C HIS A 676 38.14 -3.77 -10.11
N MET A 677 36.86 -3.45 -9.98
CA MET A 677 35.77 -4.13 -10.69
C MET A 677 35.39 -3.40 -11.99
N PRO A 678 34.93 -4.12 -13.02
CA PRO A 678 34.45 -3.51 -14.24
C PRO A 678 33.22 -2.62 -13.97
N ILE A 679 33.03 -1.61 -14.82
CA ILE A 679 31.91 -0.66 -14.68
C ILE A 679 30.56 -1.39 -14.69
N SER A 680 30.41 -2.42 -15.53
CA SER A 680 29.20 -3.25 -15.60
C SER A 680 28.84 -3.91 -14.27
N TYR A 681 29.83 -4.35 -13.49
CA TYR A 681 29.61 -4.89 -12.14
C TYR A 681 29.08 -3.82 -11.19
N ARG A 682 29.70 -2.63 -11.20
CA ARG A 682 29.33 -1.49 -10.35
C ARG A 682 27.91 -1.01 -10.59
N ILE A 683 27.40 -1.24 -11.80
CA ILE A 683 26.06 -0.86 -12.24
C ILE A 683 25.04 -1.93 -11.86
N SER A 684 25.35 -3.21 -12.04
CA SER A 684 24.34 -4.27 -12.11
C SER A 684 24.22 -5.13 -10.85
N VAL A 685 25.07 -4.91 -9.85
CA VAL A 685 25.12 -5.70 -8.61
C VAL A 685 24.72 -4.83 -7.41
N SER A 686 23.86 -5.37 -6.55
CA SER A 686 23.34 -4.64 -5.39
C SER A 686 24.39 -4.46 -4.28
N PRO A 687 24.26 -3.45 -3.39
CA PRO A 687 25.18 -3.27 -2.28
C PRO A 687 25.32 -4.50 -1.36
N GLU A 688 24.22 -5.21 -1.12
CA GLU A 688 24.21 -6.46 -0.33
C GLU A 688 25.08 -7.55 -0.98
N GLU A 689 24.90 -7.77 -2.29
CA GLU A 689 25.71 -8.73 -3.05
C GLU A 689 27.17 -8.29 -3.16
N ILE A 690 27.44 -6.99 -3.30
CA ILE A 690 28.81 -6.47 -3.30
C ILE A 690 29.50 -6.79 -1.97
N ALA A 691 28.84 -6.58 -0.83
CA ALA A 691 29.40 -6.94 0.48
C ALA A 691 29.66 -8.45 0.61
N MET A 692 28.80 -9.29 0.05
CA MET A 692 29.03 -10.74 -0.05
C MET A 692 30.26 -11.05 -0.91
N HIS A 693 30.40 -10.44 -2.09
CA HIS A 693 31.53 -10.65 -3.00
C HIS A 693 32.87 -10.15 -2.42
N ILE A 694 32.88 -9.07 -1.64
CA ILE A 694 34.07 -8.62 -0.90
C ILE A 694 34.59 -9.73 0.02
N LYS A 695 33.68 -10.39 0.77
CA LYS A 695 34.03 -11.52 1.65
C LYS A 695 34.54 -12.72 0.85
N MET A 696 33.83 -13.09 -0.22
CA MET A 696 34.20 -14.23 -1.07
C MET A 696 35.57 -14.04 -1.73
N THR A 697 35.85 -12.86 -2.27
CA THR A 697 37.14 -12.56 -2.93
C THR A 697 38.31 -12.53 -1.95
N SER A 698 38.09 -12.00 -0.75
CA SER A 698 39.09 -12.03 0.34
C SER A 698 39.45 -13.47 0.73
N GLN A 699 38.45 -14.35 0.88
CA GLN A 699 38.66 -15.78 1.18
C GLN A 699 39.44 -16.51 0.08
N VAL A 700 39.14 -16.25 -1.19
CA VAL A 700 39.91 -16.83 -2.31
C VAL A 700 41.35 -16.33 -2.30
N SER A 701 41.56 -15.02 -2.09
CA SER A 701 42.92 -14.45 -2.04
C SER A 701 43.76 -14.99 -0.88
N GLU A 702 43.17 -15.21 0.29
CA GLU A 702 43.85 -15.85 1.43
C GLU A 702 44.23 -17.31 1.15
N ALA A 703 43.33 -18.07 0.52
CA ALA A 703 43.60 -19.46 0.12
C ALA A 703 44.73 -19.56 -0.92
N VAL A 704 44.73 -18.69 -1.94
CA VAL A 704 45.79 -18.61 -2.95
C VAL A 704 47.14 -18.21 -2.34
N SER A 705 47.13 -17.38 -1.28
CA SER A 705 48.35 -16.87 -0.63
C SER A 705 49.03 -17.87 0.31
N THR A 706 48.30 -18.88 0.80
CA THR A 706 48.77 -19.84 1.80
C THR A 706 49.29 -21.16 1.21
N GLU A 707 49.00 -21.46 -0.06
CA GLU A 707 49.39 -22.69 -0.73
C GLU A 707 50.75 -22.59 -1.44
N THR A 708 51.80 -23.02 -0.75
CA THR A 708 53.12 -23.35 -1.35
C THR A 708 53.25 -24.84 -1.73
N GLY A 709 52.12 -25.58 -1.86
CA GLY A 709 52.15 -27.00 -2.22
C GLY A 709 50.82 -27.58 -2.72
N THR A 710 50.77 -27.90 -4.03
CA THR A 710 50.08 -29.04 -4.70
C THR A 710 48.57 -29.30 -4.59
N THR A 711 47.75 -28.46 -3.95
CA THR A 711 46.29 -28.46 -4.21
C THR A 711 45.87 -27.04 -4.55
N PRO A 712 45.10 -26.77 -5.62
CA PRO A 712 44.68 -25.41 -5.95
C PRO A 712 43.42 -25.03 -5.16
N SER A 713 43.46 -23.88 -4.49
CA SER A 713 42.32 -23.21 -3.83
C SER A 713 41.01 -23.36 -4.62
N THR A 714 40.12 -24.22 -4.13
CA THR A 714 38.82 -24.46 -4.75
C THR A 714 37.94 -23.22 -4.60
N GLY A 715 37.21 -22.84 -5.65
CA GLY A 715 36.39 -21.61 -5.65
C GLY A 715 35.45 -21.51 -4.45
N ILE A 716 35.09 -20.29 -4.07
CA ILE A 716 34.09 -20.02 -3.03
C ILE A 716 32.72 -19.92 -3.68
N ILE A 717 31.74 -20.65 -3.14
CA ILE A 717 30.37 -20.70 -3.65
C ILE A 717 29.42 -20.18 -2.57
N GLN A 718 28.46 -19.36 -2.98
CA GLN A 718 27.35 -18.90 -2.15
C GLN A 718 26.03 -19.05 -2.92
N PHE A 719 25.00 -19.54 -2.24
CA PHE A 719 23.65 -19.67 -2.79
C PHE A 719 22.73 -18.64 -2.14
N VAL A 720 21.97 -17.91 -2.95
CA VAL A 720 20.96 -16.96 -2.50
C VAL A 720 19.62 -17.36 -3.10
N ASP A 721 18.68 -17.77 -2.25
CA ASP A 721 17.35 -18.12 -2.72
C ASP A 721 16.51 -16.86 -2.97
N ARG A 722 15.87 -16.83 -4.13
CA ARG A 722 14.91 -15.81 -4.53
C ARG A 722 13.57 -16.49 -4.81
N PRO A 723 12.43 -15.77 -4.81
CA PRO A 723 11.17 -16.35 -5.26
C PRO A 723 11.34 -16.99 -6.64
N GLY A 724 11.11 -18.30 -6.73
CA GLY A 724 11.13 -19.08 -7.97
C GLY A 724 12.49 -19.46 -8.57
N PHE A 725 13.63 -19.09 -7.98
CA PHE A 725 14.96 -19.47 -8.48
C PHE A 725 16.05 -19.34 -7.39
N THR A 726 17.23 -19.92 -7.64
CA THR A 726 18.41 -19.74 -6.78
C THR A 726 19.52 -19.03 -7.56
N GLU A 727 20.13 -18.02 -6.95
CA GLU A 727 21.36 -17.39 -7.44
C GLU A 727 22.57 -18.13 -6.88
N LEU A 728 23.44 -18.63 -7.75
CA LEU A 728 24.73 -19.21 -7.39
C LEU A 728 25.83 -18.21 -7.72
N HIS A 729 26.54 -17.76 -6.69
CA HIS A 729 27.70 -16.89 -6.80
C HIS A 729 28.96 -17.73 -6.64
N LEU A 730 29.81 -17.76 -7.65
CA LEU A 730 31.07 -18.52 -7.68
C LEU A 730 32.25 -17.55 -7.84
N CYS A 731 33.15 -17.54 -6.86
CA CYS A 731 34.39 -16.77 -6.88
C CYS A 731 35.57 -17.73 -7.10
N SER A 732 36.27 -17.61 -8.23
CA SER A 732 37.39 -18.50 -8.58
C SER A 732 38.40 -17.83 -9.52
N PRO A 733 39.64 -18.34 -9.65
CA PRO A 733 40.58 -17.84 -10.66
C PRO A 733 40.04 -17.98 -12.10
N SER A 734 40.44 -17.07 -12.99
CA SER A 734 40.04 -17.08 -14.40
C SER A 734 40.53 -18.31 -15.18
N ARG A 735 39.63 -18.94 -15.96
CA ARG A 735 39.93 -20.12 -16.81
C ARG A 735 38.98 -20.22 -18.01
N ILE A 736 39.54 -20.36 -19.22
CA ILE A 736 38.76 -20.62 -20.45
C ILE A 736 38.00 -21.94 -20.32
N GLY A 737 36.72 -21.95 -20.70
CA GLY A 737 35.87 -23.13 -20.68
C GLY A 737 35.19 -23.42 -19.34
N LYS A 738 35.43 -22.61 -18.30
CA LYS A 738 34.78 -22.75 -16.99
C LYS A 738 33.26 -22.65 -17.08
N LEU A 739 32.73 -21.68 -17.84
CA LEU A 739 31.29 -21.56 -18.09
C LEU A 739 30.68 -22.86 -18.65
N HIS A 740 31.37 -23.50 -19.60
CA HIS A 740 30.95 -24.77 -20.18
C HIS A 740 30.97 -25.92 -19.16
N THR A 741 32.02 -25.99 -18.33
CA THR A 741 32.15 -27.01 -17.28
C THR A 741 31.05 -26.87 -16.22
N VAL A 742 30.84 -25.66 -15.71
CA VAL A 742 29.86 -25.39 -14.64
C VAL A 742 28.42 -25.53 -15.16
N SER A 743 28.12 -24.99 -16.34
CA SER A 743 26.81 -25.18 -16.97
C SER A 743 26.52 -26.63 -17.36
N GLY A 744 27.55 -27.42 -17.66
CA GLY A 744 27.43 -28.87 -17.87
C GLY A 744 26.98 -29.60 -16.61
N LEU A 745 27.48 -29.23 -15.44
CA LEU A 745 27.02 -29.80 -14.18
C LEU A 745 25.54 -29.45 -13.91
N PHE A 746 25.11 -28.23 -14.21
CA PHE A 746 23.69 -27.84 -14.10
C PHE A 746 22.82 -28.67 -15.04
N PHE A 747 23.25 -28.84 -16.30
CA PHE A 747 22.59 -29.71 -17.27
C PHE A 747 22.47 -31.16 -16.76
N ALA A 748 23.54 -31.72 -16.18
CA ALA A 748 23.53 -33.08 -15.63
C ALA A 748 22.50 -33.28 -14.52
N ASN A 749 22.18 -32.21 -13.79
CA ASN A 749 21.19 -32.21 -12.72
C ASN A 749 19.80 -31.76 -13.18
N GLY A 750 19.59 -31.53 -14.48
CA GLY A 750 18.32 -31.03 -15.01
C GLY A 750 17.98 -29.59 -14.58
N ILE A 751 19.00 -28.81 -14.22
CA ILE A 751 18.87 -27.41 -13.81
C ILE A 751 19.02 -26.52 -15.04
N ASP A 752 18.06 -25.63 -15.23
CA ASP A 752 18.04 -24.66 -16.31
C ASP A 752 18.72 -23.35 -15.88
N VAL A 753 19.54 -22.77 -16.76
CA VAL A 753 20.29 -21.54 -16.49
C VAL A 753 19.65 -20.40 -17.27
N ARG A 754 19.07 -19.43 -16.55
CA ARG A 754 18.35 -18.30 -17.18
C ARG A 754 19.15 -17.01 -17.22
N ASP A 755 20.27 -16.91 -16.50
CA ASP A 755 21.18 -15.76 -16.54
C ASP A 755 22.55 -16.22 -16.06
N ALA A 756 23.63 -15.81 -16.72
CA ALA A 756 24.99 -16.13 -16.31
C ALA A 756 25.92 -14.92 -16.54
N ARG A 757 26.42 -14.32 -15.45
CA ARG A 757 27.28 -13.12 -15.53
C ARG A 757 28.66 -13.43 -15.00
N VAL A 758 29.72 -13.05 -15.70
CA VAL A 758 31.09 -13.20 -15.23
C VAL A 758 31.73 -11.81 -15.10
N TYR A 759 32.35 -11.56 -13.95
CA TYR A 759 33.05 -10.32 -13.67
C TYR A 759 34.46 -10.60 -13.20
N THR A 760 35.44 -10.18 -14.00
CA THR A 760 36.86 -10.33 -13.65
C THR A 760 37.35 -9.12 -12.87
N LYS A 761 37.90 -9.35 -11.68
CA LYS A 761 38.56 -8.32 -10.86
C LYS A 761 39.97 -8.07 -11.37
N GLN A 762 40.27 -6.82 -11.75
CA GLN A 762 41.42 -6.47 -12.59
C GLN A 762 42.80 -6.63 -11.91
N ASP A 763 42.86 -6.58 -10.59
CA ASP A 763 44.11 -6.67 -9.82
C ASP A 763 44.49 -8.10 -9.40
N THR A 764 43.52 -9.00 -9.24
CA THR A 764 43.74 -10.38 -8.76
C THR A 764 43.49 -11.47 -9.80
N ASN A 765 42.93 -11.13 -10.97
CA ASN A 765 42.48 -12.10 -11.99
C ASN A 765 41.49 -13.17 -11.44
N ILE A 766 40.78 -12.81 -10.38
CA ILE A 766 39.67 -13.58 -9.81
C ILE A 766 38.40 -13.21 -10.57
N GLU A 767 37.62 -14.21 -10.94
CA GLU A 767 36.33 -14.08 -11.60
C GLU A 767 35.20 -14.37 -10.61
N LEU A 768 34.19 -13.50 -10.63
CA LEU A 768 32.91 -13.64 -9.96
C LEU A 768 31.85 -14.04 -10.99
N GLU A 769 31.37 -15.27 -10.91
CA GLU A 769 30.31 -15.80 -11.75
C GLU A 769 28.99 -15.81 -10.97
N ILE A 770 27.93 -15.29 -11.57
CA ILE A 770 26.58 -15.27 -10.99
C ILE A 770 25.66 -16.02 -11.93
N TYR A 771 25.11 -17.13 -11.47
CA TYR A 771 24.17 -17.98 -12.22
C TYR A 771 22.78 -17.90 -11.62
N ARG A 772 21.75 -17.71 -12.45
CA ARG A 772 20.34 -17.81 -12.04
C ARG A 772 19.78 -19.15 -12.46
N LEU A 773 19.62 -20.00 -11.46
CA LEU A 773 19.32 -21.41 -11.60
C LEU A 773 17.84 -21.66 -11.34
N VAL A 774 17.18 -22.26 -12.33
CA VAL A 774 15.77 -22.63 -12.28
C VAL A 774 15.69 -24.15 -12.32
N HIS A 775 15.05 -24.75 -11.32
CA HIS A 775 14.85 -26.19 -11.26
C HIS A 775 13.36 -26.50 -11.16
N GLN A 776 12.88 -27.33 -12.10
CA GLN A 776 11.49 -27.78 -12.13
C GLN A 776 11.44 -29.31 -12.25
N PRO A 777 11.22 -30.03 -11.15
CA PRO A 777 11.16 -31.49 -11.16
C PRO A 777 10.02 -32.00 -12.07
N LEU A 778 10.25 -33.13 -12.76
CA LEU A 778 9.33 -33.76 -13.74
C LEU A 778 7.88 -34.00 -13.24
N HIS A 779 7.65 -34.02 -11.93
CA HIS A 779 6.33 -34.27 -11.32
C HIS A 779 5.71 -33.03 -10.67
N HIS A 780 6.38 -31.88 -10.72
CA HIS A 780 5.88 -30.63 -10.15
C HIS A 780 5.12 -29.83 -11.22
N ARG A 781 3.80 -29.68 -11.04
CA ARG A 781 2.99 -28.74 -11.84
C ARG A 781 2.85 -27.45 -11.05
N GLY A 782 3.51 -26.40 -11.49
CA GLY A 782 3.53 -25.11 -10.80
C GLY A 782 4.68 -24.24 -11.27
N GLU A 783 4.88 -23.11 -10.62
CA GLU A 783 6.08 -22.29 -10.84
C GLU A 783 7.34 -23.02 -10.34
N PRO A 784 8.51 -22.77 -10.94
CA PRO A 784 9.77 -23.31 -10.43
C PRO A 784 10.02 -22.89 -8.99
N MET A 785 10.81 -23.67 -8.26
CA MET A 785 11.17 -23.41 -6.86
C MET A 785 12.69 -23.23 -6.72
N PRO A 786 13.15 -22.56 -5.64
CA PRO A 786 14.57 -22.59 -5.27
C PRO A 786 15.09 -24.01 -5.14
N LEU A 787 16.40 -24.17 -5.36
CA LEU A 787 17.08 -25.45 -5.19
C LEU A 787 16.94 -25.92 -3.73
N ASP A 788 16.77 -27.22 -3.53
CA ASP A 788 16.79 -27.78 -2.17
C ASP A 788 18.21 -27.84 -1.60
N GLU A 789 18.31 -27.95 -0.28
CA GLU A 789 19.60 -27.93 0.43
C GLU A 789 20.49 -29.15 0.16
N GLU A 790 19.93 -30.27 -0.29
CA GLU A 790 20.71 -31.45 -0.66
C GLU A 790 21.40 -31.21 -2.01
N LEU A 791 20.63 -30.76 -3.00
CA LEU A 791 21.13 -30.41 -4.32
C LEU A 791 22.16 -29.28 -4.26
N LYS A 792 21.98 -28.26 -3.42
CA LYS A 792 23.00 -27.21 -3.21
C LYS A 792 24.33 -27.76 -2.70
N ARG A 793 24.29 -28.74 -1.78
CA ARG A 793 25.52 -29.37 -1.23
C ARG A 793 26.23 -30.22 -2.27
N ASP A 794 25.47 -30.99 -3.05
CA ASP A 794 26.01 -31.80 -4.14
C ASP A 794 26.67 -30.92 -5.20
N LEU A 795 25.99 -29.83 -5.60
CA LEU A 795 26.56 -28.84 -6.52
C LEU A 795 27.83 -28.18 -5.96
N ASP A 796 27.87 -27.75 -4.69
CA ASP A 796 29.09 -27.19 -4.10
C ASP A 796 30.25 -28.18 -4.16
N PHE A 797 30.01 -29.45 -3.80
CA PHE A 797 31.02 -30.50 -3.85
C PHE A 797 31.54 -30.74 -5.28
N ASP A 798 30.64 -30.91 -6.25
CA ASP A 798 31.00 -31.23 -7.63
C ASP A 798 31.66 -30.05 -8.34
N ILE A 799 31.21 -28.81 -8.12
CA ILE A 799 31.85 -27.63 -8.69
C ILE A 799 33.30 -27.54 -8.18
N ARG A 800 33.51 -27.72 -6.88
CA ARG A 800 34.88 -27.72 -6.31
C ARG A 800 35.74 -28.82 -6.91
N GLY A 801 35.21 -30.04 -7.04
CA GLY A 801 35.93 -31.17 -7.63
C GLY A 801 36.28 -30.96 -9.11
N LEU A 802 35.36 -30.39 -9.90
CA LEU A 802 35.58 -30.04 -11.30
C LEU A 802 36.62 -28.93 -11.46
N LEU A 803 36.57 -27.90 -10.61
CA LEU A 803 37.55 -26.80 -10.63
C LEU A 803 38.94 -27.24 -10.16
N ALA A 804 39.02 -28.21 -9.23
CA ALA A 804 40.27 -28.83 -8.78
C ALA A 804 40.82 -29.89 -9.75
N GLU A 805 40.10 -30.22 -10.83
CA GLU A 805 40.42 -31.31 -11.75
C GLU A 805 40.49 -32.70 -11.07
N GLU A 806 39.82 -32.87 -9.93
CA GLU A 806 39.70 -34.15 -9.22
C GLU A 806 38.68 -35.08 -9.88
N MET A 807 37.77 -34.50 -10.66
CA MET A 807 36.79 -35.20 -11.49
C MET A 807 36.63 -34.51 -12.85
N THR A 808 36.05 -35.23 -13.80
CA THR A 808 35.77 -34.76 -15.17
C THR A 808 34.27 -34.64 -15.40
N LEU A 809 33.87 -33.81 -16.36
CA LEU A 809 32.46 -33.64 -16.70
C LEU A 809 31.85 -34.93 -17.25
N GLU A 810 32.64 -35.75 -17.95
CA GLU A 810 32.24 -37.08 -18.42
C GLU A 810 31.87 -38.01 -17.25
N GLN A 811 32.63 -38.00 -16.16
CA GLN A 811 32.31 -38.78 -14.96
C GLN A 811 31.01 -38.31 -14.30
N VAL A 812 30.75 -37.00 -14.30
CA VAL A 812 29.48 -36.44 -13.82
C VAL A 812 28.34 -36.91 -14.73
N PHE A 813 28.49 -36.82 -16.05
CA PHE A 813 27.49 -37.29 -17.00
C PHE A 813 27.19 -38.78 -16.87
N GLU A 814 28.20 -39.62 -16.65
CA GLU A 814 28.02 -41.04 -16.34
C GLU A 814 27.25 -41.25 -15.03
N ARG A 815 27.59 -40.50 -13.98
CA ARG A 815 26.93 -40.60 -12.66
C ARG A 815 25.45 -40.20 -12.71
N HIS A 816 25.11 -39.22 -13.53
CA HIS A 816 23.74 -38.70 -13.70
C HIS A 816 22.99 -39.34 -14.88
N TYR A 817 23.57 -40.32 -15.57
CA TYR A 817 22.99 -40.99 -16.74
C TYR A 817 22.54 -40.03 -17.85
N VAL A 818 23.32 -38.98 -18.10
CA VAL A 818 23.03 -37.95 -19.11
C VAL A 818 23.08 -38.57 -20.51
N ASN A 819 22.07 -38.26 -21.33
CA ASN A 819 22.03 -38.72 -22.71
C ASN A 819 22.89 -37.84 -23.63
N LEU A 820 24.13 -38.26 -23.87
CA LEU A 820 25.05 -37.51 -24.74
C LEU A 820 24.70 -37.58 -26.24
N ALA A 821 23.71 -38.37 -26.65
CA ALA A 821 23.21 -38.39 -28.03
C ALA A 821 22.17 -37.30 -28.31
N GLU A 822 21.84 -36.49 -27.29
CA GLU A 822 20.91 -35.39 -27.40
C GLU A 822 21.53 -34.23 -28.17
N THR A 823 20.82 -33.75 -29.20
CA THR A 823 21.22 -32.60 -30.01
C THR A 823 20.29 -31.42 -29.75
N TRP A 824 20.79 -30.21 -29.98
CA TRP A 824 20.01 -28.97 -29.93
C TRP A 824 19.94 -28.36 -31.32
N GLN A 825 18.75 -27.89 -31.72
CA GLN A 825 18.61 -27.17 -32.97
C GLN A 825 19.04 -25.71 -32.79
N VAL A 826 19.94 -25.25 -33.66
CA VAL A 826 20.32 -23.83 -33.78
C VAL A 826 19.73 -23.30 -35.09
N ASP A 827 18.87 -22.30 -34.99
CA ASP A 827 18.15 -21.70 -36.11
C ASP A 827 18.93 -20.55 -36.75
N ASP A 828 19.58 -19.71 -35.94
CA ASP A 828 20.35 -18.56 -36.41
C ASP A 828 21.50 -18.21 -35.46
N VAL A 829 22.59 -17.67 -36.04
CA VAL A 829 23.73 -17.13 -35.29
C VAL A 829 24.13 -15.80 -35.91
N SER A 830 24.22 -14.75 -35.10
CA SER A 830 24.75 -13.47 -35.52
C SER A 830 25.95 -13.07 -34.67
N VAL A 831 26.92 -12.38 -35.28
CA VAL A 831 28.12 -11.89 -34.59
C VAL A 831 28.30 -10.42 -34.91
N GLU A 832 28.24 -9.58 -33.88
CA GLU A 832 28.44 -8.14 -33.96
C GLU A 832 29.57 -7.71 -33.02
N THR A 833 30.47 -6.84 -33.49
CA THR A 833 31.55 -6.31 -32.64
C THR A 833 31.28 -4.88 -32.24
N ALA A 834 31.15 -4.68 -30.93
CA ALA A 834 31.10 -3.37 -30.29
C ALA A 834 32.51 -2.91 -29.87
N ARG A 835 32.61 -1.74 -29.23
CA ARG A 835 33.92 -1.17 -28.84
C ARG A 835 34.71 -2.02 -27.84
N ASN A 836 34.01 -2.70 -26.93
CA ASN A 836 34.62 -3.37 -25.78
C ASN A 836 34.37 -4.89 -25.73
N TYR A 837 33.50 -5.42 -26.58
CA TYR A 837 33.17 -6.84 -26.68
C TYR A 837 32.69 -7.20 -28.08
N SER A 838 32.59 -8.49 -28.38
CA SER A 838 31.80 -9.00 -29.50
C SER A 838 30.60 -9.76 -28.95
N GLU A 839 29.42 -9.42 -29.44
CA GLU A 839 28.16 -10.07 -29.12
C GLU A 839 27.91 -11.18 -30.15
N ILE A 840 27.63 -12.37 -29.66
CA ILE A 840 27.19 -13.53 -30.43
C ILE A 840 25.75 -13.81 -30.01
N VAL A 841 24.79 -13.59 -30.90
CA VAL A 841 23.38 -13.91 -30.66
C VAL A 841 23.09 -15.25 -31.29
N VAL A 842 22.48 -16.15 -30.53
CA VAL A 842 22.12 -17.50 -30.98
C VAL A 842 20.62 -17.66 -30.78
N VAL A 843 19.93 -18.06 -31.85
CA VAL A 843 18.53 -18.44 -31.81
C VAL A 843 18.43 -19.94 -32.03
N GLY A 844 17.69 -20.63 -31.19
CA GLY A 844 17.54 -22.09 -31.28
C GLY A 844 16.39 -22.65 -30.46
N GLU A 845 16.43 -23.95 -30.21
CA GLU A 845 15.43 -24.67 -29.43
C GLU A 845 15.54 -24.34 -27.92
N GLU A 846 14.42 -23.96 -27.29
CA GLU A 846 14.38 -23.74 -25.83
C GLU A 846 14.40 -25.06 -25.07
N LYS A 847 15.60 -25.52 -24.69
CA LYS A 847 15.83 -26.82 -24.06
C LYS A 847 16.98 -26.78 -23.06
N VAL A 848 16.80 -27.45 -21.91
CA VAL A 848 17.82 -27.54 -20.85
C VAL A 848 19.14 -28.06 -21.43
N GLY A 849 20.25 -27.43 -21.05
CA GLY A 849 21.58 -27.76 -21.56
C GLY A 849 22.04 -26.96 -22.78
N PHE A 850 21.18 -26.11 -23.38
CA PHE A 850 21.56 -25.28 -24.52
C PHE A 850 22.77 -24.37 -24.22
N LEU A 851 22.81 -23.74 -23.04
CA LEU A 851 23.96 -22.95 -22.60
C LEU A 851 25.26 -23.79 -22.54
N HIS A 852 25.20 -25.00 -22.00
CA HIS A 852 26.35 -25.90 -21.93
C HIS A 852 26.85 -26.28 -23.32
N TYR A 853 25.92 -26.66 -24.20
CA TYR A 853 26.18 -27.03 -25.58
C TYR A 853 26.91 -25.89 -26.32
N PHE A 854 26.30 -24.71 -26.37
CA PHE A 854 26.85 -23.60 -27.15
C PHE A 854 28.12 -23.00 -26.53
N SER A 855 28.19 -22.85 -25.20
CA SER A 855 29.42 -22.40 -24.53
C SER A 855 30.59 -23.38 -24.72
N GLY A 856 30.31 -24.67 -24.92
CA GLY A 856 31.32 -25.68 -25.29
C GLY A 856 31.91 -25.46 -26.68
N ILE A 857 31.08 -25.09 -27.66
CA ILE A 857 31.52 -24.71 -29.00
C ILE A 857 32.43 -23.47 -28.93
N LEU A 858 32.00 -22.43 -28.20
CA LEU A 858 32.80 -21.21 -28.01
C LEU A 858 34.14 -21.52 -27.33
N ALA A 859 34.15 -22.38 -26.30
CA ALA A 859 35.36 -22.78 -25.61
C ALA A 859 36.33 -23.55 -26.53
N LYS A 860 35.84 -24.44 -27.41
CA LYS A 860 36.67 -25.15 -28.41
C LYS A 860 37.30 -24.21 -29.43
N LEU A 861 36.64 -23.10 -29.74
CA LEU A 861 37.16 -22.03 -30.59
C LEU A 861 38.10 -21.07 -29.84
N GLY A 862 38.34 -21.29 -28.54
CA GLY A 862 39.18 -20.44 -27.71
C GLY A 862 38.57 -19.09 -27.35
N LEU A 863 37.25 -18.94 -27.53
CA LEU A 863 36.51 -17.72 -27.18
C LEU A 863 36.15 -17.76 -25.70
N ASN A 864 36.64 -16.80 -24.93
CA ASN A 864 36.29 -16.65 -23.53
C ASN A 864 34.98 -15.84 -23.41
N VAL A 865 33.95 -16.44 -22.80
CA VAL A 865 32.66 -15.79 -22.55
C VAL A 865 32.76 -14.99 -21.25
N GLU A 866 32.68 -13.67 -21.36
CA GLU A 866 32.67 -12.77 -20.21
C GLU A 866 31.24 -12.57 -19.66
N MET A 867 30.20 -12.78 -20.48
CA MET A 867 28.82 -12.78 -20.00
C MET A 867 27.91 -13.55 -20.95
N CYS A 868 26.85 -14.17 -20.41
CA CYS A 868 25.76 -14.76 -21.18
C CYS A 868 24.39 -14.36 -20.64
N LYS A 869 23.54 -13.80 -21.50
CA LYS A 869 22.10 -13.64 -21.25
C LYS A 869 21.37 -14.78 -21.91
N CYS A 870 20.74 -15.65 -21.12
CA CYS A 870 19.93 -16.75 -21.64
C CYS A 870 18.46 -16.36 -21.59
N SER A 871 17.71 -16.54 -22.67
CA SER A 871 16.31 -16.12 -22.68
C SER A 871 15.45 -17.08 -23.47
N GLY A 872 14.30 -17.44 -22.93
CA GLY A 872 13.29 -18.23 -23.61
C GLY A 872 12.07 -17.38 -23.90
N LEU A 873 11.58 -17.39 -25.14
CA LEU A 873 10.30 -16.79 -25.50
C LEU A 873 9.60 -17.65 -26.57
N GLY A 874 8.38 -18.07 -26.29
CA GLY A 874 7.55 -18.78 -27.27
C GLY A 874 8.09 -20.15 -27.70
N GLY A 875 8.95 -20.79 -26.90
CA GLY A 875 9.59 -22.07 -27.22
C GLY A 875 10.88 -21.95 -28.03
N GLN A 876 11.40 -20.73 -28.23
CA GLN A 876 12.73 -20.46 -28.79
C GLN A 876 13.67 -19.91 -27.73
N ALA A 877 14.90 -20.43 -27.70
CA ALA A 877 16.01 -19.83 -26.97
C ALA A 877 16.61 -18.70 -27.80
N ILE A 878 16.86 -17.56 -27.15
CA ILE A 878 17.58 -16.42 -27.69
C ILE A 878 18.67 -16.08 -26.67
N ASP A 879 19.85 -16.66 -26.88
CA ASP A 879 20.98 -16.52 -25.98
C ASP A 879 22.00 -15.55 -26.58
N ARG A 880 22.52 -14.65 -25.75
CA ARG A 880 23.49 -13.62 -26.13
C ARG A 880 24.77 -13.81 -25.35
N PHE A 881 25.83 -14.18 -26.04
CA PHE A 881 27.17 -14.39 -25.49
C PHE A 881 28.04 -13.18 -25.79
N TYR A 882 28.65 -12.61 -24.75
CA TYR A 882 29.54 -11.47 -24.84
C TYR A 882 30.96 -11.99 -24.62
N VAL A 883 31.78 -11.90 -25.67
CA VAL A 883 33.18 -12.35 -25.67
C VAL A 883 34.11 -11.17 -25.89
N GLN A 884 35.40 -11.37 -25.63
CA GLN A 884 36.42 -10.35 -25.94
C GLN A 884 36.36 -9.90 -27.42
N PRO A 885 36.67 -8.63 -27.73
CA PRO A 885 36.62 -8.12 -29.09
C PRO A 885 37.37 -8.99 -30.08
N VAL A 886 36.65 -9.51 -31.08
CA VAL A 886 37.24 -10.29 -32.17
C VAL A 886 37.58 -9.37 -33.34
N ALA A 887 38.70 -9.63 -34.01
CA ALA A 887 39.17 -8.78 -35.11
C ALA A 887 38.35 -8.94 -36.40
N ASP A 888 37.78 -10.12 -36.65
CA ASP A 888 36.97 -10.42 -37.82
C ASP A 888 35.68 -11.18 -37.41
N PRO A 889 34.55 -10.48 -37.28
CA PRO A 889 33.27 -11.08 -36.93
C PRO A 889 32.80 -12.16 -37.92
N LYS A 890 33.13 -11.99 -39.21
CA LYS A 890 32.69 -12.93 -40.26
C LYS A 890 33.47 -14.23 -40.19
N ALA A 891 34.76 -14.17 -39.86
CA ALA A 891 35.57 -15.36 -39.63
C ALA A 891 35.04 -16.16 -38.42
N VAL A 892 34.76 -15.47 -37.30
CA VAL A 892 34.22 -16.10 -36.10
C VAL A 892 32.85 -16.73 -36.36
N HIS A 893 31.95 -16.03 -37.06
CA HIS A 893 30.68 -16.61 -37.50
C HIS A 893 30.89 -17.88 -38.32
N ALA A 894 31.80 -17.87 -39.30
CA ALA A 894 32.08 -19.05 -40.13
C ALA A 894 32.65 -20.23 -39.31
N ASP A 895 33.53 -19.95 -38.34
CA ASP A 895 34.11 -20.95 -37.45
C ASP A 895 33.04 -21.57 -36.53
N ILE A 896 32.10 -20.76 -36.03
CA ILE A 896 30.95 -21.24 -35.24
C ILE A 896 30.06 -22.14 -36.09
N MET A 897 29.69 -21.72 -37.30
CA MET A 897 28.86 -22.53 -38.20
C MET A 897 29.54 -23.85 -38.57
N ALA A 898 30.86 -23.83 -38.82
CA ALA A 898 31.62 -25.05 -39.10
C ALA A 898 31.72 -26.00 -37.89
N ALA A 899 31.75 -25.46 -36.67
CA ALA A 899 31.70 -26.26 -35.45
C ALA A 899 30.32 -26.88 -35.24
N LEU A 900 29.24 -26.13 -35.47
CA LEU A 900 27.86 -26.62 -35.42
C LEU A 900 27.59 -27.73 -36.45
N GLU A 901 28.15 -27.64 -37.66
CA GLU A 901 28.01 -28.71 -38.68
C GLU A 901 28.75 -30.01 -38.33
N LYS A 902 29.72 -29.95 -37.40
CA LYS A 902 30.59 -31.07 -37.03
C LYS A 902 30.07 -31.86 -35.85
N GLU A 903 29.32 -31.22 -34.96
CA GLU A 903 28.57 -31.87 -33.87
C GLU A 903 27.27 -32.47 -34.39
#